data_AF-A0A0C1E667-F1
#
_entry.id   AF-A0A0C1E667-F1
#
_cell.length_a   1.000
_cell.length_b   1.000
_cell.length_c   1.000
_cell.angle_alpha   90.00
_cell.angle_beta   90.00
_cell.angle_gamma   90.00
#
_symmetry.space_group_name_H-M   'P 1'
#
loop_
_entity.id
_entity.type
_entity.pdbx_description
1 polymer ?
#
loop_
_entity_poly.entity_id
_entity_poly.type
_entity_poly.pdbx_seq_one_letter_code
_entity_poly.pdbx_strand_id
1 'polypeptide(L)'
;MMFTWKPSSFCFFFGLCLSFFAFAEDSYVLELKKRQPHWKHIVTETYETGSPLAILFYDFDPKQNLDIPVKEVRYTAEGNICVETDLGILPQGHPSIREFATTVVPQGLRITYSPESFIERIESFHEGKREGMAKTYQGEGQLVYDCFYSKGLLNGPYHVYDHEGKVKESGTYKNGTLSGEQKFFHFNGTTAALSNYVEGLLDKESTDWYEDGTIKSKCYYSKGMLCDQGNEPAKKTFYADNSIREVQHLQNGVPHGEFILYYPNGQTRSQVHYYLGKKEGVEQVYADNGDLIEEATYQRGLPTKTHRKIHENGKLAYLATYKTPGILAEPITEWDAQGNKIKTYTMVAHQLHGEYREWYPNGQLKRAYLYTNGEFDGPQEEYYASGEIKVRAHYRNGFHHGSYEEFYGNKQPLISAIYDNGEKHGLFQMWYENGTKEIEATYQHNRPVHMYKAWFPSATPQILMSYDAEGRKEGLHQEWNASGALIYQASYHQDVPHGEVSEWFDADQPKHKVVYQNGKKDGTEESYYPNGQLATKISWSQGCLEGDYLGWYKDGSVQFEKHYAINQPTGTHYEYHPKEADKTNQQISSERHYQHGKLHGLQAQYYAQGTKMSQMAYENGILHGKKIICSPEGRILEEAYYQNGDLEGRYYALKLDGREFIYHYKNNRLHGLHQVFYPTHPQLGRVKAMEATFENGILEGEVAEFNEVGTKVSSTFYKNGLKNGIAGVYATDGRIYISAEFKDDNQDGMAYEYYGNGAIKKQALFIQDKKEGDEKSFFPSGQKSAIYPYKNGELHGTCREWNEDGTLIFEGEYVHGEKHGKFNKYDDLGLPKVLQTFDHGKLINKKKDTHVLSAKE
;
A
#
# COMPACT_ATOMS: atom_id res chain seq x y z
N MET A 1 73.56 -2.50 0.63
CA MET A 1 73.26 -2.71 2.07
C MET A 1 72.00 -3.54 2.17
N MET A 2 71.83 -4.49 3.09
CA MET A 2 72.80 -5.18 3.96
C MET A 2 72.21 -6.57 4.22
N PHE A 3 72.98 -7.63 3.97
CA PHE A 3 73.40 -8.61 4.97
C PHE A 3 72.27 -9.46 5.61
N THR A 4 72.11 -10.72 5.18
CA THR A 4 72.60 -11.97 5.85
C THR A 4 71.66 -12.50 6.94
N TRP A 5 71.54 -13.79 7.27
CA TRP A 5 72.11 -15.07 6.82
C TRP A 5 71.05 -16.16 7.18
N LYS A 6 70.93 -17.34 6.54
CA LYS A 6 71.76 -18.56 6.71
C LYS A 6 72.00 -18.96 8.19
N PRO A 7 72.10 -20.26 8.56
CA PRO A 7 72.85 -21.27 7.79
C PRO A 7 72.20 -22.70 7.77
N SER A 8 72.46 -23.55 6.75
CA SER A 8 73.41 -24.71 6.77
C SER A 8 72.88 -26.02 7.40
N SER A 9 73.24 -27.23 6.99
CA SER A 9 74.01 -27.74 5.82
C SER A 9 74.11 -29.28 5.88
N PHE A 10 74.36 -29.93 4.72
CA PHE A 10 75.23 -31.14 4.54
C PHE A 10 74.81 -32.49 5.20
N CYS A 11 75.15 -33.70 4.69
CA CYS A 11 75.66 -34.15 3.37
C CYS A 11 75.67 -35.72 3.30
N PHE A 12 76.03 -36.27 2.12
CA PHE A 12 76.60 -37.62 1.86
C PHE A 12 75.68 -38.88 1.92
N PHE A 13 75.93 -40.01 1.21
CA PHE A 13 77.02 -40.44 0.29
C PHE A 13 76.52 -41.49 -0.78
N PHE A 14 77.01 -41.39 -2.03
CA PHE A 14 77.16 -42.34 -3.18
C PHE A 14 76.18 -43.50 -3.56
N GLY A 15 76.07 -43.70 -4.88
CA GLY A 15 75.95 -45.01 -5.56
C GLY A 15 76.02 -44.93 -7.11
N LEU A 16 77.10 -45.41 -7.76
CA LEU A 16 77.23 -45.57 -9.23
C LEU A 16 76.54 -46.89 -9.71
N CYS A 17 76.36 -47.25 -10.99
CA CYS A 17 76.96 -46.83 -12.27
C CYS A 17 76.14 -47.33 -13.50
N LEU A 18 76.08 -46.58 -14.62
CA LEU A 18 76.10 -47.07 -16.02
C LEU A 18 76.06 -45.90 -17.04
N SER A 19 76.84 -46.00 -18.13
CA SER A 19 77.32 -44.85 -18.94
C SER A 19 78.04 -45.30 -20.23
N PHE A 20 78.19 -44.54 -21.33
CA PHE A 20 77.46 -43.36 -21.87
C PHE A 20 77.83 -43.16 -23.37
N PHE A 21 76.87 -42.88 -24.28
CA PHE A 21 77.05 -42.22 -25.60
C PHE A 21 75.65 -41.86 -26.16
N ALA A 22 75.05 -40.74 -25.76
CA ALA A 22 75.32 -39.38 -26.25
C ALA A 22 74.82 -39.11 -27.69
N PHE A 23 73.49 -39.12 -27.88
CA PHE A 23 72.88 -38.04 -28.66
C PHE A 23 72.65 -36.87 -27.71
N ALA A 24 73.34 -35.76 -27.97
CA ALA A 24 73.04 -34.49 -27.33
C ALA A 24 71.87 -33.86 -28.09
N GLU A 25 70.64 -34.17 -27.66
CA GLU A 25 69.64 -33.11 -27.61
C GLU A 25 69.83 -32.42 -26.28
N ASP A 26 70.35 -31.20 -26.32
CA ASP A 26 70.39 -30.33 -25.15
C ASP A 26 69.00 -30.32 -24.55
N SER A 27 68.86 -30.90 -23.36
CA SER A 27 67.76 -30.55 -22.48
C SER A 27 67.99 -29.09 -22.08
N TYR A 28 67.59 -28.18 -22.97
CA TYR A 28 67.23 -26.83 -22.61
C TYR A 28 66.12 -26.99 -21.58
N VAL A 29 66.54 -27.11 -20.31
CA VAL A 29 65.75 -26.67 -19.19
C VAL A 29 65.47 -25.23 -19.54
N LEU A 30 64.26 -25.03 -20.06
CA LEU A 30 63.71 -23.73 -20.35
C LEU A 30 63.59 -23.06 -18.98
N GLU A 31 64.67 -22.44 -18.54
CA GLU A 31 64.68 -21.55 -17.39
C GLU A 31 64.25 -20.18 -17.91
N LEU A 32 63.24 -19.61 -17.26
CA LEU A 32 62.87 -18.22 -17.44
C LEU A 32 64.13 -17.34 -17.29
N LYS A 33 64.44 -16.48 -18.27
CA LYS A 33 65.69 -15.68 -18.26
C LYS A 33 65.82 -14.94 -16.91
N LYS A 34 66.89 -15.17 -16.16
CA LYS A 34 67.08 -14.54 -14.84
C LYS A 34 67.37 -13.04 -15.01
N ARG A 35 66.66 -12.18 -14.28
CA ARG A 35 66.81 -10.71 -14.33
C ARG A 35 68.23 -10.31 -13.97
N GLN A 36 68.92 -9.58 -14.85
CA GLN A 36 70.30 -9.15 -14.62
C GLN A 36 70.36 -7.73 -14.00
N PRO A 37 71.33 -7.45 -13.11
CA PRO A 37 71.43 -6.15 -12.44
C PRO A 37 71.85 -4.99 -13.37
N HIS A 38 72.33 -5.28 -14.58
CA HIS A 38 72.69 -4.28 -15.60
C HIS A 38 71.56 -4.01 -16.60
N TRP A 39 70.45 -4.76 -16.55
CA TRP A 39 69.31 -4.52 -17.44
C TRP A 39 68.62 -3.21 -17.11
N LYS A 40 68.44 -2.38 -18.14
CA LYS A 40 67.61 -1.19 -18.09
C LYS A 40 66.14 -1.64 -18.01
N HIS A 41 65.32 -0.91 -17.27
CA HIS A 41 63.89 -1.19 -17.19
C HIS A 41 63.06 0.07 -17.42
N ILE A 42 61.87 -0.11 -17.97
CA ILE A 42 60.90 0.95 -18.23
C ILE A 42 59.54 0.45 -17.75
N VAL A 43 58.85 1.25 -16.93
CA VAL A 43 57.43 1.03 -16.62
C VAL A 43 56.63 1.46 -17.83
N THR A 44 55.94 0.53 -18.48
CA THR A 44 55.17 0.79 -19.71
C THR A 44 53.69 0.99 -19.46
N GLU A 45 53.16 0.41 -18.37
CA GLU A 45 51.78 0.53 -17.96
C GLU A 45 51.74 0.71 -16.42
N THR A 46 50.81 1.52 -15.92
CA THR A 46 50.57 1.75 -14.49
C THR A 46 49.10 1.60 -14.15
N TYR A 47 48.81 1.11 -12.95
CA TYR A 47 47.49 1.24 -12.34
C TYR A 47 47.15 2.71 -12.04
N GLU A 48 45.87 3.03 -11.86
CA GLU A 48 45.41 4.38 -11.47
C GLU A 48 46.03 4.87 -10.15
N THR A 49 46.44 3.94 -9.28
CA THR A 49 47.15 4.19 -8.02
C THR A 49 48.62 4.61 -8.21
N GLY A 50 49.15 4.56 -9.43
CA GLY A 50 50.55 4.82 -9.75
C GLY A 50 51.49 3.61 -9.64
N SER A 51 51.01 2.46 -9.12
CA SER A 51 51.77 1.20 -9.11
C SER A 51 52.04 0.71 -10.54
N PRO A 52 53.21 0.13 -10.84
CA PRO A 52 53.50 -0.43 -12.17
C PRO A 52 52.62 -1.66 -12.45
N LEU A 53 51.92 -1.65 -13.58
CA LEU A 53 51.17 -2.81 -14.11
C LEU A 53 52.08 -3.67 -15.00
N ALA A 54 52.93 -3.05 -15.82
CA ALA A 54 53.88 -3.73 -16.70
C ALA A 54 55.25 -3.05 -16.69
N ILE A 55 56.31 -3.86 -16.61
CA ILE A 55 57.70 -3.44 -16.70
C ILE A 55 58.40 -4.22 -17.81
N LEU A 56 58.93 -3.51 -18.80
CA LEU A 56 59.81 -4.07 -19.81
C LEU A 56 61.27 -3.92 -19.38
N PHE A 57 62.01 -5.03 -19.44
CA PHE A 57 63.45 -5.10 -19.22
C PHE A 57 64.18 -5.20 -20.55
N TYR A 58 65.26 -4.44 -20.67
CA TYR A 58 66.12 -4.33 -21.84
C TYR A 58 67.56 -4.67 -21.47
N ASP A 59 68.22 -5.42 -22.34
CA ASP A 59 69.66 -5.64 -22.31
C ASP A 59 70.32 -4.85 -23.44
N PHE A 60 71.53 -4.34 -23.22
CA PHE A 60 72.23 -3.55 -24.22
C PHE A 60 73.05 -4.45 -25.13
N ASP A 61 72.74 -4.49 -26.44
CA ASP A 61 73.58 -5.19 -27.41
C ASP A 61 74.67 -4.25 -27.96
N PRO A 62 75.94 -4.40 -27.56
CA PRO A 62 77.03 -3.55 -28.04
C PRO A 62 77.35 -3.74 -29.54
N LYS A 63 76.87 -4.81 -30.18
CA LYS A 63 77.04 -5.02 -31.63
C LYS A 63 76.05 -4.21 -32.46
N GLN A 64 74.84 -4.04 -31.95
CA GLN A 64 73.78 -3.25 -32.58
C GLN A 64 73.70 -1.81 -32.04
N ASN A 65 74.37 -1.53 -30.93
CA ASN A 65 74.36 -0.25 -30.21
C ASN A 65 72.93 0.19 -29.82
N LEU A 66 72.12 -0.78 -29.37
CA LEU A 66 70.69 -0.63 -29.08
C LEU A 66 70.28 -1.44 -27.84
N ASP A 67 69.27 -0.93 -27.13
CA ASP A 67 68.58 -1.63 -26.04
C ASP A 67 67.58 -2.66 -26.62
N ILE A 68 67.79 -3.95 -26.36
CA ILE A 68 66.94 -5.05 -26.83
C ILE A 68 66.01 -5.50 -25.68
N PRO A 69 64.68 -5.55 -25.86
CA PRO A 69 63.77 -6.06 -24.84
C PRO A 69 63.97 -7.57 -24.66
N VAL A 70 64.21 -7.99 -23.42
CA VAL A 70 64.54 -9.37 -23.06
C VAL A 70 63.47 -10.04 -22.18
N LYS A 71 62.67 -9.25 -21.46
CA LYS A 71 61.61 -9.74 -20.57
C LYS A 71 60.51 -8.70 -20.33
N GLU A 72 59.26 -9.14 -20.28
CA GLU A 72 58.14 -8.42 -19.64
C GLU A 72 57.84 -9.06 -18.28
N VAL A 73 57.60 -8.22 -17.27
CA VAL A 73 56.99 -8.64 -16.00
C VAL A 73 55.74 -7.80 -15.77
N ARG A 74 54.61 -8.46 -15.57
CA ARG A 74 53.34 -7.84 -15.18
C ARG A 74 53.04 -8.14 -13.72
N TYR A 75 52.42 -7.16 -13.06
CA TYR A 75 52.14 -7.18 -11.64
C TYR A 75 50.63 -7.06 -11.38
N THR A 76 50.17 -7.49 -10.19
CA THR A 76 48.85 -7.15 -9.65
C THR A 76 48.86 -5.75 -9.04
N ALA A 77 47.69 -5.19 -8.69
CA ALA A 77 47.59 -3.86 -8.09
C ALA A 77 48.31 -3.77 -6.72
N GLU A 78 48.41 -4.91 -6.03
CA GLU A 78 49.08 -5.13 -4.75
C GLU A 78 50.61 -5.30 -4.89
N GLY A 79 51.12 -5.40 -6.13
CA GLY A 79 52.55 -5.52 -6.43
C GLY A 79 53.10 -6.96 -6.50
N ASN A 80 52.24 -7.99 -6.45
CA ASN A 80 52.64 -9.38 -6.73
C ASN A 80 52.89 -9.57 -8.23
N ILE A 81 53.72 -10.53 -8.63
CA ILE A 81 53.94 -10.84 -10.05
C ILE A 81 52.78 -11.73 -10.55
N CYS A 82 52.11 -11.32 -11.63
CA CYS A 82 51.04 -12.11 -12.25
C CYS A 82 51.46 -12.76 -13.57
N VAL A 83 52.44 -12.19 -14.30
CA VAL A 83 53.01 -12.80 -15.52
C VAL A 83 54.50 -12.47 -15.62
N GLU A 84 55.35 -13.45 -15.94
CA GLU A 84 56.68 -13.23 -16.50
C GLU A 84 56.79 -13.83 -17.90
N THR A 85 57.27 -13.05 -18.86
CA THR A 85 57.42 -13.48 -20.26
C THR A 85 58.82 -13.13 -20.77
N ASP A 86 59.57 -14.12 -21.26
CA ASP A 86 60.80 -13.88 -22.01
C ASP A 86 60.47 -13.34 -23.41
N LEU A 87 61.20 -12.31 -23.84
CA LEU A 87 60.95 -11.58 -25.08
C LEU A 87 62.06 -11.74 -26.12
N GLY A 88 61.71 -11.45 -27.37
CA GLY A 88 62.62 -11.24 -28.49
C GLY A 88 62.05 -10.26 -29.52
N ILE A 89 62.90 -9.73 -30.39
CA ILE A 89 62.50 -8.87 -31.52
C ILE A 89 62.38 -9.72 -32.79
N LEU A 90 61.32 -9.50 -33.57
CA LEU A 90 61.14 -10.06 -34.91
C LEU A 90 61.21 -8.97 -36.01
N PRO A 91 61.67 -9.30 -37.23
CA PRO A 91 61.72 -8.37 -38.34
C PRO A 91 60.32 -8.01 -38.86
N GLN A 92 60.14 -6.76 -39.32
CA GLN A 92 58.84 -6.29 -39.85
C GLN A 92 58.30 -7.23 -40.93
N GLY A 93 56.99 -7.52 -40.85
CA GLY A 93 56.29 -8.42 -41.77
C GLY A 93 56.25 -9.89 -41.34
N HIS A 94 56.97 -10.30 -40.29
CA HIS A 94 56.89 -11.66 -39.75
C HIS A 94 55.43 -12.05 -39.39
N PRO A 95 54.96 -13.28 -39.68
CA PRO A 95 53.56 -13.66 -39.45
C PRO A 95 53.06 -13.39 -38.02
N SER A 96 53.86 -13.74 -37.02
CA SER A 96 53.51 -13.59 -35.60
C SER A 96 53.38 -12.12 -35.15
N ILE A 97 54.05 -11.17 -35.80
CA ILE A 97 53.90 -9.74 -35.49
C ILE A 97 52.46 -9.27 -35.77
N ARG A 98 51.77 -9.89 -36.74
CA ARG A 98 50.36 -9.59 -37.04
C ARG A 98 49.40 -10.07 -35.95
N GLU A 99 49.80 -11.10 -35.20
CA GLU A 99 49.03 -11.67 -34.10
C GLU A 99 49.19 -10.84 -32.82
N PHE A 100 50.40 -10.37 -32.53
CA PHE A 100 50.69 -9.55 -31.33
C PHE A 100 50.56 -8.03 -31.56
N ALA A 101 50.45 -7.58 -32.81
CA ALA A 101 50.49 -6.17 -33.22
C ALA A 101 51.77 -5.41 -32.81
N THR A 102 52.87 -6.11 -32.52
CA THR A 102 54.17 -5.53 -32.12
C THR A 102 55.34 -6.35 -32.66
N THR A 103 56.48 -5.70 -32.91
CA THR A 103 57.76 -6.35 -33.28
C THR A 103 58.42 -7.07 -32.11
N VAL A 104 57.98 -6.81 -30.87
CA VAL A 104 58.49 -7.43 -29.64
C VAL A 104 57.50 -8.50 -29.20
N VAL A 105 57.90 -9.78 -29.25
CA VAL A 105 57.00 -10.91 -29.00
C VAL A 105 57.60 -11.89 -27.97
N PRO A 106 56.79 -12.81 -27.40
CA PRO A 106 57.29 -13.89 -26.57
C PRO A 106 58.33 -14.77 -27.28
N GLN A 107 59.46 -15.01 -26.63
CA GLN A 107 60.58 -15.84 -27.11
C GLN A 107 61.28 -16.50 -25.92
N GLY A 108 60.96 -17.77 -25.66
CA GLY A 108 61.34 -18.50 -24.44
C GLY A 108 60.10 -18.81 -23.59
N LEU A 109 60.24 -18.80 -22.27
CA LEU A 109 59.12 -19.10 -21.38
C LEU A 109 58.18 -17.93 -21.15
N ARG A 110 56.92 -18.28 -20.93
CA ARG A 110 55.94 -17.48 -20.21
C ARG A 110 55.41 -18.27 -19.02
N ILE A 111 55.38 -17.64 -17.85
CA ILE A 111 54.76 -18.16 -16.64
C ILE A 111 53.66 -17.19 -16.21
N THR A 112 52.46 -17.72 -15.98
CA THR A 112 51.31 -16.99 -15.43
C THR A 112 51.06 -17.47 -14.00
N TYR A 113 50.77 -16.54 -13.11
CA TYR A 113 50.54 -16.76 -11.68
C TYR A 113 49.15 -16.29 -11.26
N SER A 114 48.56 -16.97 -10.28
CA SER A 114 47.30 -16.57 -9.64
C SER A 114 47.49 -15.30 -8.79
N PRO A 115 46.41 -14.63 -8.34
CA PRO A 115 46.50 -13.50 -7.40
C PRO A 115 47.29 -13.83 -6.12
N GLU A 116 47.23 -15.08 -5.67
CA GLU A 116 47.95 -15.65 -4.52
C GLU A 116 49.41 -16.06 -4.84
N SER A 117 49.89 -15.77 -6.05
CA SER A 117 51.24 -16.08 -6.56
C SER A 117 51.57 -17.57 -6.77
N PHE A 118 50.57 -18.45 -6.85
CA PHE A 118 50.77 -19.82 -7.33
C PHE A 118 50.94 -19.85 -8.85
N ILE A 119 51.72 -20.79 -9.39
CA ILE A 119 51.81 -20.96 -10.85
C ILE A 119 50.48 -21.53 -11.36
N GLU A 120 49.82 -20.82 -12.29
CA GLU A 120 48.66 -21.31 -13.02
C GLU A 120 49.04 -21.94 -14.35
N ARG A 121 50.08 -21.41 -15.02
CA ARG A 121 50.42 -21.84 -16.38
C ARG A 121 51.89 -21.65 -16.72
N ILE A 122 52.46 -22.64 -17.39
CA ILE A 122 53.80 -22.58 -17.98
C ILE A 122 53.63 -22.85 -19.48
N GLU A 123 54.14 -21.95 -20.31
CA GLU A 123 54.08 -22.02 -21.77
C GLU A 123 55.46 -21.71 -22.36
N SER A 124 55.80 -22.37 -23.46
CA SER A 124 56.99 -22.09 -24.25
C SER A 124 56.59 -21.45 -25.59
N PHE A 125 57.37 -20.45 -26.00
CA PHE A 125 57.14 -19.65 -27.20
C PHE A 125 58.39 -19.58 -28.09
N HIS A 126 58.21 -19.77 -29.39
CA HIS A 126 59.22 -19.56 -30.43
C HIS A 126 58.64 -18.64 -31.51
N GLU A 127 59.35 -17.55 -31.80
CA GLU A 127 58.95 -16.48 -32.72
C GLU A 127 57.52 -15.98 -32.45
N GLY A 128 57.16 -15.79 -31.17
CA GLY A 128 55.82 -15.37 -30.74
C GLY A 128 54.76 -16.47 -30.74
N LYS A 129 55.00 -17.65 -31.32
CA LYS A 129 54.02 -18.75 -31.35
C LYS A 129 54.30 -19.78 -30.26
N ARG A 130 53.25 -20.42 -29.73
CA ARG A 130 53.40 -21.54 -28.79
C ARG A 130 54.15 -22.69 -29.46
N GLU A 131 55.21 -23.17 -28.82
CA GLU A 131 56.08 -24.24 -29.32
C GLU A 131 56.59 -25.07 -28.14
N GLY A 132 56.42 -26.39 -28.20
CA GLY A 132 56.79 -27.31 -27.13
C GLY A 132 55.67 -27.57 -26.12
N MET A 133 56.05 -28.06 -24.95
CA MET A 133 55.13 -28.44 -23.88
C MET A 133 54.51 -27.21 -23.20
N ALA A 134 53.20 -27.25 -22.97
CA ALA A 134 52.48 -26.34 -22.09
C ALA A 134 51.84 -27.11 -20.93
N LYS A 135 51.83 -26.50 -19.75
CA LYS A 135 51.25 -27.07 -18.52
C LYS A 135 50.33 -26.06 -17.86
N THR A 136 49.18 -26.52 -17.38
CA THR A 136 48.19 -25.75 -16.63
C THR A 136 47.98 -26.39 -15.27
N TYR A 137 47.93 -25.56 -14.25
CA TYR A 137 47.89 -25.92 -12.83
C TYR A 137 46.69 -25.26 -12.15
N GLN A 138 46.28 -25.81 -11.01
CA GLN A 138 45.19 -25.29 -10.18
C GLN A 138 45.60 -25.29 -8.69
N GLY A 139 45.15 -24.30 -7.92
CA GLY A 139 45.44 -24.20 -6.48
C GLY A 139 46.94 -24.13 -6.19
N GLU A 140 47.41 -24.87 -5.17
CA GLU A 140 48.81 -24.90 -4.71
C GLU A 140 49.75 -25.67 -5.66
N GLY A 141 49.63 -25.47 -6.99
CA GLY A 141 50.52 -26.06 -7.99
C GLY A 141 50.15 -27.49 -8.43
N GLN A 142 48.89 -27.90 -8.30
CA GLN A 142 48.43 -29.18 -8.83
C GLN A 142 48.32 -29.13 -10.36
N LEU A 143 49.04 -30.01 -11.07
CA LEU A 143 48.93 -30.14 -12.53
C LEU A 143 47.55 -30.69 -12.88
N VAL A 144 46.77 -29.95 -13.69
CA VAL A 144 45.43 -30.36 -14.14
C VAL A 144 45.36 -30.66 -15.64
N TYR A 145 46.30 -30.13 -16.43
CA TYR A 145 46.37 -30.34 -17.87
C TYR A 145 47.78 -30.14 -18.40
N ASP A 146 48.22 -31.01 -19.31
CA ASP A 146 49.35 -30.73 -20.20
C ASP A 146 49.06 -31.09 -21.65
N CYS A 147 49.76 -30.40 -22.55
CA CYS A 147 49.68 -30.64 -23.98
C CYS A 147 50.95 -30.17 -24.70
N PHE A 148 51.06 -30.55 -25.97
CA PHE A 148 52.14 -30.10 -26.85
C PHE A 148 51.63 -29.17 -27.95
N TYR A 149 52.35 -28.07 -28.17
CA TYR A 149 52.13 -27.14 -29.29
C TYR A 149 53.26 -27.25 -30.31
N SER A 150 52.93 -27.14 -31.60
CA SER A 150 53.89 -26.79 -32.63
C SER A 150 53.32 -25.75 -33.59
N LYS A 151 54.08 -24.69 -33.83
CA LYS A 151 53.75 -23.52 -34.65
C LYS A 151 52.41 -22.87 -34.27
N GLY A 152 52.09 -22.88 -32.96
CA GLY A 152 50.88 -22.31 -32.38
C GLY A 152 49.67 -23.25 -32.34
N LEU A 153 49.72 -24.43 -32.97
CA LEU A 153 48.62 -25.41 -32.97
C LEU A 153 48.91 -26.57 -32.00
N LEU A 154 47.87 -27.13 -31.38
CA LEU A 154 47.98 -28.37 -30.60
C LEU A 154 48.44 -29.50 -31.53
N ASN A 155 49.56 -30.15 -31.20
CA ASN A 155 50.19 -31.14 -32.07
C ASN A 155 51.09 -32.07 -31.24
N GLY A 156 50.59 -33.25 -30.89
CA GLY A 156 51.20 -34.17 -29.95
C GLY A 156 50.22 -34.65 -28.87
N PRO A 157 50.71 -35.38 -27.85
CA PRO A 157 49.88 -35.88 -26.77
C PRO A 157 49.34 -34.75 -25.88
N TYR A 158 48.24 -35.03 -25.21
CA TYR A 158 47.74 -34.25 -24.08
C TYR A 158 47.21 -35.17 -22.97
N HIS A 159 47.20 -34.65 -21.75
CA HIS A 159 46.67 -35.32 -20.57
C HIS A 159 45.83 -34.34 -19.77
N VAL A 160 44.71 -34.82 -19.24
CA VAL A 160 43.92 -34.12 -18.21
C VAL A 160 44.00 -34.95 -16.93
N TYR A 161 44.24 -34.29 -15.82
CA TYR A 161 44.46 -34.91 -14.53
C TYR A 161 43.26 -34.72 -13.58
N ASP A 162 43.13 -35.61 -12.60
CA ASP A 162 42.20 -35.49 -11.48
C ASP A 162 42.84 -34.79 -10.27
N HIS A 163 42.08 -34.72 -9.16
CA HIS A 163 42.52 -34.09 -7.92
C HIS A 163 43.56 -34.92 -7.13
N GLU A 164 43.91 -36.13 -7.58
CA GLU A 164 45.01 -36.94 -7.05
C GLU A 164 46.25 -36.91 -7.97
N GLY A 165 46.17 -36.24 -9.11
CA GLY A 165 47.24 -36.21 -10.13
C GLY A 165 47.30 -37.44 -11.03
N LYS A 166 46.23 -38.26 -11.08
CA LYS A 166 46.10 -39.37 -12.04
C LYS A 166 45.50 -38.85 -13.35
N VAL A 167 45.86 -39.49 -14.46
CA VAL A 167 45.30 -39.16 -15.78
C VAL A 167 43.84 -39.64 -15.84
N LYS A 168 42.88 -38.72 -15.96
CA LYS A 168 41.46 -39.02 -16.18
C LYS A 168 41.05 -38.99 -17.65
N GLU A 169 41.82 -38.29 -18.48
CA GLU A 169 41.65 -38.23 -19.93
C GLU A 169 43.02 -38.10 -20.61
N SER A 170 43.22 -38.79 -21.73
CA SER A 170 44.38 -38.59 -22.61
C SER A 170 44.01 -38.76 -24.07
N GLY A 171 44.79 -38.14 -24.95
CA GLY A 171 44.65 -38.29 -26.39
C GLY A 171 45.78 -37.64 -27.15
N THR A 172 45.62 -37.53 -28.47
CA THR A 172 46.61 -36.88 -29.35
C THR A 172 45.91 -35.85 -30.25
N TYR A 173 46.47 -34.65 -30.31
CA TYR A 173 46.12 -33.65 -31.30
C TYR A 173 47.08 -33.73 -32.49
N LYS A 174 46.56 -33.49 -33.70
CA LYS A 174 47.35 -33.30 -34.92
C LYS A 174 46.84 -32.05 -35.62
N ASN A 175 47.69 -31.04 -35.77
CA ASN A 175 47.34 -29.75 -36.40
C ASN A 175 46.06 -29.10 -35.82
N GLY A 176 45.84 -29.20 -34.51
CA GLY A 176 44.70 -28.61 -33.81
C GLY A 176 43.43 -29.47 -33.71
N THR A 177 43.37 -30.64 -34.36
CA THR A 177 42.22 -31.57 -34.26
C THR A 177 42.59 -32.86 -33.53
N LEU A 178 41.64 -33.51 -32.85
CA LEU A 178 41.86 -34.84 -32.26
C LEU A 178 42.13 -35.86 -33.36
N SER A 179 43.14 -36.71 -33.16
CA SER A 179 43.55 -37.72 -34.13
C SER A 179 44.14 -38.94 -33.42
N GLY A 180 43.61 -40.12 -33.72
CA GLY A 180 43.96 -41.37 -33.03
C GLY A 180 43.05 -41.66 -31.84
N GLU A 181 43.57 -42.36 -30.85
CA GLU A 181 42.80 -42.78 -29.67
C GLU A 181 42.68 -41.65 -28.65
N GLN A 182 41.45 -41.38 -28.19
CA GLN A 182 41.14 -40.65 -26.95
C GLN A 182 40.69 -41.68 -25.91
N LYS A 183 41.23 -41.57 -24.69
CA LYS A 183 40.94 -42.46 -23.57
C LYS A 183 40.46 -41.66 -22.37
N PHE A 184 39.36 -42.09 -21.79
CA PHE A 184 38.89 -41.63 -20.48
C PHE A 184 39.09 -42.73 -19.45
N PHE A 185 39.32 -42.37 -18.20
CA PHE A 185 39.55 -43.30 -17.09
C PHE A 185 38.56 -43.07 -15.95
N HIS A 186 38.13 -44.16 -15.31
CA HIS A 186 37.40 -44.15 -14.05
C HIS A 186 38.32 -43.77 -12.89
N PHE A 187 37.75 -43.38 -11.75
CA PHE A 187 38.54 -42.97 -10.56
C PHE A 187 39.43 -44.08 -9.99
N ASN A 188 39.07 -45.35 -10.22
CA ASN A 188 39.87 -46.52 -9.88
C ASN A 188 41.04 -46.79 -10.87
N GLY A 189 41.14 -46.03 -11.96
CA GLY A 189 42.17 -46.16 -13.00
C GLY A 189 41.85 -47.12 -14.15
N THR A 190 40.68 -47.76 -14.18
CA THR A 190 40.25 -48.56 -15.35
C THR A 190 39.78 -47.65 -16.49
N THR A 191 39.85 -48.11 -17.74
CA THR A 191 39.36 -47.34 -18.89
C THR A 191 37.84 -47.15 -18.81
N ALA A 192 37.36 -45.92 -18.85
CA ALA A 192 35.95 -45.58 -18.89
C ALA A 192 35.39 -45.50 -20.31
N ALA A 193 36.17 -44.94 -21.24
CA ALA A 193 35.82 -44.89 -22.65
C ALA A 193 37.08 -44.85 -23.54
N LEU A 194 36.95 -45.39 -24.75
CA LEU A 194 37.95 -45.36 -25.81
C LEU A 194 37.24 -44.99 -27.12
N SER A 195 37.66 -43.88 -27.70
CA SER A 195 37.12 -43.35 -28.96
C SER A 195 38.25 -43.12 -29.95
N ASN A 196 38.00 -43.37 -31.23
CA ASN A 196 38.99 -43.15 -32.29
C ASN A 196 38.55 -41.97 -33.17
N TYR A 197 39.49 -41.06 -33.44
CA TYR A 197 39.25 -39.83 -34.18
C TYR A 197 40.12 -39.74 -35.44
N VAL A 198 39.51 -39.32 -36.53
CA VAL A 198 40.19 -38.94 -37.78
C VAL A 198 39.74 -37.52 -38.14
N GLU A 199 40.70 -36.60 -38.23
CA GLU A 199 40.45 -35.17 -38.53
C GLU A 199 39.44 -34.50 -37.57
N GLY A 200 39.42 -34.92 -36.29
CA GLY A 200 38.49 -34.41 -35.27
C GLY A 200 37.09 -35.03 -35.29
N LEU A 201 36.79 -35.96 -36.22
CA LEU A 201 35.52 -36.69 -36.27
C LEU A 201 35.70 -38.12 -35.74
N LEU A 202 34.68 -38.64 -35.05
CA LEU A 202 34.64 -40.05 -34.63
C LEU A 202 34.65 -40.97 -35.87
N ASP A 203 35.48 -42.00 -35.84
CA ASP A 203 35.65 -42.98 -36.90
C ASP A 203 35.98 -44.36 -36.30
N LYS A 204 35.39 -45.44 -36.83
CA LYS A 204 35.48 -46.82 -36.33
C LYS A 204 34.77 -46.99 -34.98
N GLU A 205 35.19 -48.01 -34.22
CA GLU A 205 34.62 -48.38 -32.93
C GLU A 205 34.96 -47.37 -31.83
N SER A 206 33.93 -46.96 -31.09
CA SER A 206 34.03 -46.36 -29.77
C SER A 206 33.45 -47.35 -28.76
N THR A 207 34.13 -47.56 -27.63
CA THR A 207 33.69 -48.46 -26.56
C THR A 207 33.61 -47.69 -25.24
N ASP A 208 32.51 -47.86 -24.51
CA ASP A 208 32.38 -47.42 -23.11
C ASP A 208 32.40 -48.64 -22.19
N TRP A 209 32.92 -48.48 -20.98
CA TRP A 209 32.95 -49.51 -19.93
C TRP A 209 32.33 -49.02 -18.62
N TYR A 210 31.81 -49.97 -17.83
CA TYR A 210 31.49 -49.77 -16.43
C TYR A 210 32.78 -49.75 -15.56
N GLU A 211 32.68 -49.32 -14.30
CA GLU A 211 33.85 -49.19 -13.40
C GLU A 211 34.57 -50.52 -13.15
N ASP A 212 33.85 -51.63 -13.22
CA ASP A 212 34.37 -53.01 -13.09
C ASP A 212 35.06 -53.54 -14.35
N GLY A 213 35.07 -52.76 -15.45
CA GLY A 213 35.66 -53.14 -16.74
C GLY A 213 34.73 -53.95 -17.65
N THR A 214 33.46 -54.17 -17.29
CA THR A 214 32.46 -54.75 -18.21
C THR A 214 32.07 -53.74 -19.29
N ILE A 215 31.69 -54.23 -20.48
CA ILE A 215 31.39 -53.35 -21.62
C ILE A 215 30.00 -52.74 -21.43
N LYS A 216 29.89 -51.42 -21.52
CA LYS A 216 28.65 -50.65 -21.39
C LYS A 216 28.04 -50.30 -22.74
N SER A 217 28.88 -49.92 -23.70
CA SER A 217 28.45 -49.62 -25.08
C SER A 217 29.53 -50.00 -26.09
N LYS A 218 29.10 -50.33 -27.31
CA LYS A 218 29.91 -50.36 -28.52
C LYS A 218 29.16 -49.59 -29.60
N CYS A 219 29.80 -48.58 -30.17
CA CYS A 219 29.24 -47.71 -31.19
C CYS A 219 30.21 -47.62 -32.37
N TYR A 220 29.72 -47.77 -33.59
CA TYR A 220 30.52 -47.68 -34.81
C TYR A 220 30.20 -46.39 -35.56
N TYR A 221 31.25 -45.63 -35.88
CA TYR A 221 31.15 -44.35 -36.55
C TYR A 221 31.87 -44.36 -37.89
N SER A 222 31.36 -43.60 -38.85
CA SER A 222 32.16 -43.13 -39.99
C SER A 222 31.88 -41.65 -40.21
N LYS A 223 32.95 -40.85 -40.26
CA LYS A 223 32.88 -39.39 -40.42
C LYS A 223 31.95 -38.72 -39.40
N GLY A 224 31.97 -39.18 -38.14
CA GLY A 224 31.17 -38.66 -37.04
C GLY A 224 29.72 -39.14 -36.96
N MET A 225 29.23 -39.93 -37.93
CA MET A 225 27.86 -40.47 -37.91
C MET A 225 27.86 -41.95 -37.53
N LEU A 226 26.88 -42.36 -36.70
CA LEU A 226 26.65 -43.78 -36.40
C LEU A 226 26.31 -44.55 -37.68
N CYS A 227 27.02 -45.65 -37.93
CA CYS A 227 26.78 -46.52 -39.07
C CYS A 227 27.19 -47.97 -38.79
N ASP A 228 26.46 -48.93 -39.36
CA ASP A 228 26.79 -50.35 -39.28
C ASP A 228 28.18 -50.63 -39.88
N GLN A 229 28.96 -51.51 -39.24
CA GLN A 229 30.28 -51.94 -39.72
C GLN A 229 30.22 -53.40 -40.18
N GLY A 230 29.90 -53.61 -41.45
CA GLY A 230 29.74 -54.95 -42.02
C GLY A 230 28.48 -55.62 -41.46
N ASN A 231 28.66 -56.67 -40.65
CA ASN A 231 27.55 -57.34 -39.95
C ASN A 231 27.34 -56.80 -38.52
N GLU A 232 28.18 -55.88 -38.04
CA GLU A 232 28.01 -55.26 -36.73
C GLU A 232 27.05 -54.07 -36.82
N PRO A 233 25.96 -54.03 -36.01
CA PRO A 233 25.05 -52.89 -35.94
C PRO A 233 25.78 -51.66 -35.40
N ALA A 234 25.40 -50.48 -35.88
CA ALA A 234 25.97 -49.20 -35.52
C ALA A 234 26.06 -48.95 -34.00
N LYS A 235 25.15 -49.53 -33.21
CA LYS A 235 25.14 -49.42 -31.75
C LYS A 235 24.68 -50.72 -31.08
N LYS A 236 25.47 -51.18 -30.10
CA LYS A 236 25.10 -52.15 -29.07
C LYS A 236 25.25 -51.51 -27.69
N THR A 237 24.28 -51.67 -26.80
CA THR A 237 24.48 -51.36 -25.37
C THR A 237 24.12 -52.55 -24.50
N PHE A 238 24.72 -52.60 -23.32
CA PHE A 238 24.68 -53.75 -22.42
C PHE A 238 24.22 -53.32 -21.03
N TYR A 239 23.83 -54.30 -20.21
CA TYR A 239 23.70 -54.18 -18.77
C TYR A 239 25.04 -54.51 -18.09
N ALA A 240 25.16 -54.22 -16.78
CA ALA A 240 26.39 -54.46 -16.02
C ALA A 240 26.76 -55.95 -15.85
N ASP A 241 25.83 -56.88 -16.12
CA ASP A 241 26.09 -58.33 -16.17
C ASP A 241 26.58 -58.81 -17.55
N ASN A 242 26.88 -57.88 -18.48
CA ASN A 242 27.18 -58.10 -19.90
C ASN A 242 26.00 -58.64 -20.75
N SER A 243 24.77 -58.75 -20.23
CA SER A 243 23.61 -59.05 -21.08
C SER A 243 23.34 -57.88 -22.04
N ILE A 244 22.91 -58.18 -23.26
CA ILE A 244 22.59 -57.15 -24.26
C ILE A 244 21.32 -56.42 -23.81
N ARG A 245 21.32 -55.10 -23.90
CA ARG A 245 20.18 -54.21 -23.59
C ARG A 245 19.52 -53.66 -24.85
N GLU A 246 20.32 -53.33 -25.85
CA GLU A 246 19.90 -52.60 -27.04
C GLU A 246 20.77 -52.99 -28.23
N VAL A 247 20.14 -53.22 -29.37
CA VAL A 247 20.75 -53.34 -30.70
C VAL A 247 20.07 -52.35 -31.62
N GLN A 248 20.84 -51.52 -32.30
CA GLN A 248 20.31 -50.52 -33.23
C GLN A 248 21.16 -50.47 -34.50
N HIS A 249 20.54 -50.79 -35.63
CA HIS A 249 21.11 -50.61 -36.95
C HIS A 249 20.87 -49.19 -37.48
N LEU A 250 21.92 -48.52 -37.96
CA LEU A 250 21.84 -47.19 -38.56
C LEU A 250 22.66 -47.11 -39.85
N GLN A 251 22.17 -46.33 -40.80
CA GLN A 251 22.90 -45.92 -42.00
C GLN A 251 23.07 -44.40 -41.99
N ASN A 252 24.31 -43.92 -41.85
CA ASN A 252 24.64 -42.48 -41.80
C ASN A 252 23.81 -41.70 -40.75
N GLY A 253 23.70 -42.24 -39.54
CA GLY A 253 22.93 -41.65 -38.43
C GLY A 253 21.42 -41.79 -38.52
N VAL A 254 20.87 -42.41 -39.57
CA VAL A 254 19.42 -42.66 -39.73
C VAL A 254 19.11 -44.12 -39.41
N PRO A 255 18.11 -44.45 -38.57
CA PRO A 255 17.69 -45.82 -38.31
C PRO A 255 17.34 -46.56 -39.62
N HIS A 256 18.04 -47.67 -39.87
CA HIS A 256 17.88 -48.47 -41.08
C HIS A 256 18.28 -49.92 -40.77
N GLY A 257 17.31 -50.81 -40.70
CA GLY A 257 17.49 -52.17 -40.17
C GLY A 257 16.70 -52.37 -38.87
N GLU A 258 17.12 -53.35 -38.08
CA GLU A 258 16.43 -53.72 -36.84
C GLU A 258 16.78 -52.77 -35.68
N PHE A 259 15.78 -52.53 -34.83
CA PHE A 259 15.95 -51.96 -33.50
C PHE A 259 15.33 -52.92 -32.49
N ILE A 260 16.16 -53.44 -31.59
CA ILE A 260 15.77 -54.44 -30.59
C ILE A 260 16.19 -53.94 -29.21
N LEU A 261 15.24 -53.93 -28.29
CA LEU A 261 15.47 -53.75 -26.86
C LEU A 261 15.26 -55.08 -26.15
N TYR A 262 16.05 -55.32 -25.11
CA TYR A 262 16.04 -56.52 -24.30
C TYR A 262 15.80 -56.18 -22.83
N TYR A 263 15.28 -57.14 -22.07
CA TYR A 263 15.25 -57.13 -20.62
C TYR A 263 16.59 -57.62 -20.03
N PRO A 264 16.89 -57.35 -18.74
CA PRO A 264 18.12 -57.87 -18.10
C PRO A 264 18.22 -59.40 -18.08
N ASN A 265 17.09 -60.11 -18.21
CA ASN A 265 17.08 -61.58 -18.34
C ASN A 265 17.45 -62.08 -19.76
N GLY A 266 17.79 -61.18 -20.68
CA GLY A 266 18.14 -61.48 -22.07
C GLY A 266 16.95 -61.71 -23.02
N GLN A 267 15.71 -61.66 -22.54
CA GLN A 267 14.52 -61.77 -23.40
C GLN A 267 14.27 -60.46 -24.16
N THR A 268 13.79 -60.56 -25.41
CA THR A 268 13.39 -59.38 -26.20
C THR A 268 12.26 -58.65 -25.51
N ARG A 269 12.43 -57.34 -25.25
CA ARG A 269 11.41 -56.43 -24.73
C ARG A 269 10.60 -55.79 -25.84
N SER A 270 11.26 -55.35 -26.91
CA SER A 270 10.58 -54.84 -28.09
C SER A 270 11.47 -54.93 -29.32
N GLN A 271 10.89 -55.23 -30.47
CA GLN A 271 11.59 -55.24 -31.75
C GLN A 271 10.76 -54.54 -32.83
N VAL A 272 11.43 -53.77 -33.69
CA VAL A 272 10.82 -53.11 -34.85
C VAL A 272 11.88 -52.88 -35.92
N HIS A 273 11.47 -52.98 -37.19
CA HIS A 273 12.34 -52.69 -38.32
C HIS A 273 12.10 -51.25 -38.83
N TYR A 274 13.18 -50.56 -39.16
CA TYR A 274 13.17 -49.20 -39.72
C TYR A 274 13.72 -49.21 -41.14
N TYR A 275 13.04 -48.50 -42.05
CA TYR A 275 13.56 -48.19 -43.37
C TYR A 275 13.64 -46.68 -43.54
N LEU A 276 14.88 -46.15 -43.65
CA LEU A 276 15.17 -44.71 -43.76
C LEU A 276 14.45 -43.87 -42.68
N GLY A 277 14.57 -44.29 -41.42
CA GLY A 277 14.04 -43.59 -40.25
C GLY A 277 12.54 -43.79 -40.00
N LYS A 278 11.83 -44.56 -40.84
CA LYS A 278 10.40 -44.84 -40.69
C LYS A 278 10.17 -46.30 -40.32
N LYS A 279 9.25 -46.57 -39.38
CA LYS A 279 8.83 -47.94 -39.05
C LYS A 279 8.27 -48.64 -40.30
N GLU A 280 8.73 -49.86 -40.55
CA GLU A 280 8.36 -50.69 -41.71
C GLU A 280 8.27 -52.16 -41.24
N GLY A 281 7.20 -52.86 -41.60
CA GLY A 281 6.97 -54.23 -41.13
C GLY A 281 6.29 -54.28 -39.76
N VAL A 282 6.57 -55.31 -38.95
CA VAL A 282 5.88 -55.54 -37.68
C VAL A 282 6.73 -55.02 -36.52
N GLU A 283 6.14 -54.18 -35.67
CA GLU A 283 6.61 -53.88 -34.32
C GLU A 283 5.97 -54.85 -33.34
N GLN A 284 6.78 -55.41 -32.44
CA GLN A 284 6.35 -56.32 -31.39
C GLN A 284 6.94 -55.89 -30.05
N VAL A 285 6.13 -55.93 -29.00
CA VAL A 285 6.51 -55.61 -27.62
C VAL A 285 6.06 -56.77 -26.73
N TYR A 286 6.95 -57.19 -25.84
CA TYR A 286 6.78 -58.34 -24.97
C TYR A 286 6.85 -57.91 -23.50
N ALA A 287 6.21 -58.69 -22.63
CA ALA A 287 6.40 -58.60 -21.19
C ALA A 287 7.74 -59.25 -20.75
N ASP A 288 8.12 -59.06 -19.50
CA ASP A 288 9.38 -59.55 -18.91
C ASP A 288 9.42 -61.08 -18.71
N ASN A 289 8.28 -61.75 -18.85
CA ASN A 289 8.14 -63.20 -18.91
C ASN A 289 8.24 -63.78 -20.34
N GLY A 290 8.24 -62.91 -21.38
CA GLY A 290 8.32 -63.27 -22.80
C GLY A 290 6.97 -63.29 -23.56
N ASP A 291 5.84 -63.01 -22.91
CA ASP A 291 4.53 -62.97 -23.57
C ASP A 291 4.41 -61.74 -24.49
N LEU A 292 3.88 -61.92 -25.71
CA LEU A 292 3.64 -60.83 -26.66
C LEU A 292 2.44 -59.97 -26.19
N ILE A 293 2.71 -58.75 -25.71
CA ILE A 293 1.69 -57.84 -25.16
C ILE A 293 1.26 -56.74 -26.12
N GLU A 294 2.04 -56.39 -27.14
CA GLU A 294 1.63 -55.44 -28.17
C GLU A 294 2.25 -55.78 -29.53
N GLU A 295 1.46 -55.61 -30.59
CA GLU A 295 1.89 -55.84 -31.97
C GLU A 295 1.21 -54.84 -32.90
N ALA A 296 2.00 -54.17 -33.75
CA ALA A 296 1.52 -53.18 -34.71
C ALA A 296 2.25 -53.35 -36.05
N THR A 297 1.54 -53.39 -37.17
CA THR A 297 2.18 -53.35 -38.49
C THR A 297 2.26 -51.92 -39.01
N TYR A 298 3.41 -51.54 -39.56
CA TYR A 298 3.68 -50.25 -40.18
C TYR A 298 4.10 -50.40 -41.64
N GLN A 299 3.72 -49.41 -42.45
CA GLN A 299 4.23 -49.22 -43.80
C GLN A 299 4.58 -47.75 -43.99
N ARG A 300 5.86 -47.47 -44.25
CA ARG A 300 6.45 -46.12 -44.38
C ARG A 300 6.08 -45.21 -43.20
N GLY A 301 6.08 -45.76 -41.99
CA GLY A 301 5.75 -45.07 -40.75
C GLY A 301 4.25 -44.93 -40.43
N LEU A 302 3.35 -45.31 -41.36
CA LEU A 302 1.90 -45.30 -41.11
C LEU A 302 1.44 -46.67 -40.60
N PRO A 303 0.61 -46.74 -39.53
CA PRO A 303 -0.03 -47.99 -39.12
C PRO A 303 -0.85 -48.62 -40.26
N THR A 304 -0.79 -49.94 -40.38
CA THR A 304 -1.50 -50.71 -41.42
C THR A 304 -1.90 -52.08 -40.86
N LYS A 305 -2.82 -52.79 -41.53
CA LYS A 305 -3.40 -54.07 -41.09
C LYS A 305 -4.03 -54.02 -39.69
N THR A 306 -3.25 -54.25 -38.64
CA THR A 306 -3.71 -54.38 -37.25
C THR A 306 -2.68 -53.78 -36.29
N HIS A 307 -3.19 -53.11 -35.27
CA HIS A 307 -2.49 -52.77 -34.03
C HIS A 307 -3.30 -53.33 -32.86
N ARG A 308 -2.70 -54.23 -32.07
CA ARG A 308 -3.31 -54.88 -30.91
C ARG A 308 -2.43 -54.68 -29.67
N LYS A 309 -3.06 -54.53 -28.50
CA LYS A 309 -2.41 -54.60 -27.18
C LYS A 309 -3.18 -55.54 -26.27
N ILE A 310 -2.49 -56.15 -25.32
CA ILE A 310 -3.00 -57.15 -24.37
C ILE A 310 -2.64 -56.70 -22.95
N HIS A 311 -3.57 -56.88 -22.01
CA HIS A 311 -3.34 -56.68 -20.57
C HIS A 311 -2.44 -57.79 -19.99
N GLU A 312 -1.83 -57.55 -18.83
CA GLU A 312 -0.98 -58.52 -18.12
C GLU A 312 -1.66 -59.88 -17.85
N ASN A 313 -3.00 -59.93 -17.85
CA ASN A 313 -3.78 -61.16 -17.67
C ASN A 313 -4.20 -61.85 -18.97
N GLY A 314 -3.61 -61.48 -20.11
CA GLY A 314 -3.84 -62.10 -21.41
C GLY A 314 -5.11 -61.65 -22.16
N LYS A 315 -5.91 -60.73 -21.60
CA LYS A 315 -7.09 -60.18 -22.29
C LYS A 315 -6.73 -59.00 -23.20
N LEU A 316 -7.40 -58.89 -24.34
CA LEU A 316 -7.23 -57.77 -25.27
C LEU A 316 -7.49 -56.42 -24.56
N ALA A 317 -6.61 -55.45 -24.76
CA ALA A 317 -6.66 -54.12 -24.16
C ALA A 317 -7.00 -53.02 -25.19
N TYR A 318 -6.48 -53.17 -26.41
CA TYR A 318 -6.62 -52.21 -27.50
C TYR A 318 -6.64 -52.95 -28.84
N LEU A 319 -7.47 -52.48 -29.77
CA LEU A 319 -7.49 -52.95 -31.16
C LEU A 319 -7.81 -51.80 -32.11
N ALA A 320 -6.96 -51.65 -33.12
CA ALA A 320 -7.21 -50.84 -34.30
C ALA A 320 -6.94 -51.68 -35.55
N THR A 321 -7.86 -51.67 -36.51
CA THR A 321 -7.71 -52.33 -37.82
C THR A 321 -7.69 -51.27 -38.91
N TYR A 322 -6.84 -51.46 -39.93
CA TYR A 322 -6.57 -50.46 -40.97
C TYR A 322 -6.80 -51.05 -42.36
N LYS A 323 -7.66 -50.41 -43.16
CA LYS A 323 -8.00 -50.83 -44.53
C LYS A 323 -6.90 -50.49 -45.52
N THR A 324 -6.27 -49.32 -45.32
CA THR A 324 -5.07 -48.85 -46.01
C THR A 324 -4.18 -48.14 -44.98
N PRO A 325 -2.87 -47.95 -45.22
CA PRO A 325 -1.98 -47.32 -44.24
C PRO A 325 -2.52 -45.96 -43.77
N GLY A 326 -2.70 -45.82 -42.45
CA GLY A 326 -3.26 -44.64 -41.79
C GLY A 326 -4.78 -44.50 -41.78
N ILE A 327 -5.54 -45.36 -42.47
CA ILE A 327 -7.01 -45.29 -42.55
C ILE A 327 -7.63 -46.50 -41.85
N LEU A 328 -8.36 -46.23 -40.76
CA LEU A 328 -9.08 -47.23 -39.97
C LEU A 328 -10.15 -47.95 -40.81
N ALA A 329 -10.33 -49.24 -40.58
CA ALA A 329 -11.40 -50.05 -41.15
C ALA A 329 -12.66 -50.03 -40.27
N GLU A 330 -12.48 -50.00 -38.95
CA GLU A 330 -13.50 -49.92 -37.91
C GLU A 330 -13.01 -48.96 -36.80
N PRO A 331 -13.89 -48.43 -35.94
CA PRO A 331 -13.47 -47.65 -34.78
C PRO A 331 -12.48 -48.41 -33.89
N ILE A 332 -11.43 -47.72 -33.45
CA ILE A 332 -10.52 -48.17 -32.41
C ILE A 332 -11.35 -48.59 -31.21
N THR A 333 -11.05 -49.75 -30.63
CA THR A 333 -11.73 -50.25 -29.42
C THR A 333 -10.72 -50.46 -28.30
N GLU A 334 -11.09 -50.05 -27.09
CA GLU A 334 -10.36 -50.32 -25.85
C GLU A 334 -11.22 -51.11 -24.85
N TRP A 335 -10.56 -51.96 -24.07
CA TRP A 335 -11.17 -52.81 -23.05
C TRP A 335 -10.44 -52.68 -21.71
N ASP A 336 -11.16 -52.87 -20.60
CA ASP A 336 -10.54 -53.00 -19.27
C ASP A 336 -9.86 -54.36 -19.09
N ALA A 337 -9.12 -54.51 -17.98
CA ALA A 337 -8.48 -55.78 -17.62
C ALA A 337 -9.48 -56.92 -17.35
N GLN A 338 -10.77 -56.62 -17.17
CA GLN A 338 -11.83 -57.63 -17.02
C GLN A 338 -12.33 -58.12 -18.39
N GLY A 339 -12.00 -57.43 -19.49
CA GLY A 339 -12.43 -57.71 -20.85
C GLY A 339 -13.72 -57.00 -21.25
N ASN A 340 -14.21 -56.05 -20.45
CA ASN A 340 -15.35 -55.21 -20.81
C ASN A 340 -14.88 -54.08 -21.72
N LYS A 341 -15.66 -53.77 -22.76
CA LYS A 341 -15.41 -52.63 -23.64
C LYS A 341 -15.56 -51.33 -22.84
N ILE A 342 -14.53 -50.48 -22.83
CA ILE A 342 -14.56 -49.18 -22.13
C ILE A 342 -14.66 -48.00 -23.09
N LYS A 343 -14.11 -48.09 -24.31
CA LYS A 343 -14.17 -47.01 -25.31
C LYS A 343 -14.22 -47.54 -26.74
N THR A 344 -14.84 -46.76 -27.63
CA THR A 344 -14.70 -46.88 -29.08
C THR A 344 -14.66 -45.51 -29.73
N TYR A 345 -13.73 -45.29 -30.66
CA TYR A 345 -13.58 -44.01 -31.34
C TYR A 345 -12.84 -44.15 -32.67
N THR A 346 -13.04 -43.21 -33.58
CA THR A 346 -12.29 -43.14 -34.84
C THR A 346 -11.38 -41.91 -34.82
N MET A 347 -10.18 -42.04 -35.37
CA MET A 347 -9.22 -40.94 -35.53
C MET A 347 -8.89 -40.71 -37.00
N VAL A 348 -8.92 -39.46 -37.44
CA VAL A 348 -8.46 -39.02 -38.76
C VAL A 348 -7.42 -37.92 -38.54
N ALA A 349 -6.24 -38.05 -39.16
CA ALA A 349 -5.12 -37.11 -38.99
C ALA A 349 -4.78 -36.77 -37.51
N HIS A 350 -4.87 -37.77 -36.62
CA HIS A 350 -4.69 -37.66 -35.16
C HIS A 350 -5.77 -36.87 -34.40
N GLN A 351 -6.89 -36.50 -35.03
CA GLN A 351 -8.06 -35.87 -34.39
C GLN A 351 -9.23 -36.86 -34.30
N LEU A 352 -10.10 -36.71 -33.29
CA LEU A 352 -11.34 -37.48 -33.19
C LEU A 352 -12.29 -37.12 -34.35
N HIS A 353 -12.92 -38.11 -34.95
CA HIS A 353 -13.83 -37.93 -36.07
C HIS A 353 -14.88 -39.05 -36.08
N GLY A 354 -16.15 -38.73 -36.32
CA GLY A 354 -17.27 -39.67 -36.17
C GLY A 354 -17.63 -39.92 -34.70
N GLU A 355 -18.29 -41.06 -34.44
CA GLU A 355 -18.76 -41.39 -33.10
C GLU A 355 -17.61 -41.76 -32.15
N TYR A 356 -17.62 -41.13 -30.97
CA TYR A 356 -16.91 -41.55 -29.76
C TYR A 356 -17.94 -42.12 -28.78
N ARG A 357 -17.69 -43.31 -28.25
CA ARG A 357 -18.49 -43.90 -27.18
C ARG A 357 -17.60 -44.36 -26.03
N GLU A 358 -18.06 -44.16 -24.81
CA GLU A 358 -17.38 -44.57 -23.58
C GLU A 358 -18.40 -45.24 -22.66
N TRP A 359 -17.97 -46.26 -21.93
CA TRP A 359 -18.81 -47.07 -21.03
C TRP A 359 -18.30 -47.00 -19.58
N TYR A 360 -19.21 -47.19 -18.64
CA TYR A 360 -18.88 -47.42 -17.24
C TYR A 360 -18.40 -48.86 -17.01
N PRO A 361 -17.67 -49.17 -15.91
CA PRO A 361 -17.22 -50.53 -15.59
C PRO A 361 -18.34 -51.57 -15.43
N ASN A 362 -19.60 -51.15 -15.28
CA ASN A 362 -20.78 -52.03 -15.25
C ASN A 362 -21.39 -52.30 -16.63
N GLY A 363 -20.76 -51.82 -17.72
CA GLY A 363 -21.22 -52.00 -19.10
C GLY A 363 -22.32 -51.03 -19.55
N GLN A 364 -22.83 -50.15 -18.70
CA GLN A 364 -23.73 -49.07 -19.13
C GLN A 364 -22.96 -48.05 -19.97
N LEU A 365 -23.62 -47.51 -20.99
CA LEU A 365 -23.06 -46.39 -21.76
C LEU A 365 -22.88 -45.20 -20.80
N LYS A 366 -21.72 -44.54 -20.88
CA LYS A 366 -21.38 -43.35 -20.10
C LYS A 366 -21.58 -42.10 -20.94
N ARG A 367 -21.02 -42.11 -22.15
CA ARG A 367 -21.02 -40.99 -23.10
C ARG A 367 -21.12 -41.50 -24.53
N ALA A 368 -21.90 -40.81 -25.35
CA ALA A 368 -21.90 -40.92 -26.80
C ALA A 368 -21.78 -39.52 -27.40
N TYR A 369 -20.68 -39.27 -28.10
CA TYR A 369 -20.34 -37.98 -28.67
C TYR A 369 -20.11 -38.10 -30.17
N LEU A 370 -20.48 -37.08 -30.93
CA LEU A 370 -20.18 -36.98 -32.35
C LEU A 370 -19.15 -35.86 -32.59
N TYR A 371 -18.05 -36.22 -33.24
CA TYR A 371 -16.95 -35.30 -33.55
C TYR A 371 -16.76 -35.09 -35.05
N THR A 372 -16.53 -33.85 -35.46
CA THR A 372 -16.02 -33.51 -36.79
C THR A 372 -14.66 -32.83 -36.61
N ASN A 373 -13.58 -33.50 -37.04
CA ASN A 373 -12.20 -32.98 -37.03
C ASN A 373 -11.71 -32.46 -35.66
N GLY A 374 -12.10 -33.16 -34.59
CA GLY A 374 -11.75 -32.86 -33.20
C GLY A 374 -12.74 -31.97 -32.45
N GLU A 375 -13.71 -31.35 -33.12
CA GLU A 375 -14.74 -30.51 -32.51
C GLU A 375 -16.07 -31.25 -32.35
N PHE A 376 -16.89 -30.90 -31.35
CA PHE A 376 -18.25 -31.43 -31.21
C PHE A 376 -19.15 -30.93 -32.33
N ASP A 377 -19.82 -31.85 -33.00
CA ASP A 377 -20.69 -31.55 -34.13
C ASP A 377 -21.81 -32.60 -34.19
N GLY A 378 -23.07 -32.18 -34.05
CA GLY A 378 -24.23 -33.06 -33.87
C GLY A 378 -24.54 -33.40 -32.41
N PRO A 379 -25.27 -34.52 -32.15
CA PRO A 379 -25.77 -34.87 -30.82
C PRO A 379 -24.65 -35.34 -29.88
N GLN A 380 -24.75 -34.91 -28.63
CA GLN A 380 -23.86 -35.28 -27.52
C GLN A 380 -24.74 -35.76 -26.36
N GLU A 381 -24.51 -36.97 -25.88
CA GLU A 381 -25.29 -37.60 -24.82
C GLU A 381 -24.38 -38.07 -23.68
N GLU A 382 -24.73 -37.71 -22.45
CA GLU A 382 -24.14 -38.23 -21.22
C GLU A 382 -25.18 -39.00 -20.43
N TYR A 383 -24.74 -40.04 -19.74
CA TYR A 383 -25.58 -40.97 -18.99
C TYR A 383 -25.08 -41.14 -17.56
N TYR A 384 -25.98 -41.41 -16.63
CA TYR A 384 -25.63 -41.85 -15.27
C TYR A 384 -25.15 -43.31 -15.28
N ALA A 385 -24.40 -43.72 -14.25
CA ALA A 385 -23.92 -45.10 -14.13
C ALA A 385 -25.05 -46.15 -14.03
N SER A 386 -26.27 -45.73 -13.68
CA SER A 386 -27.48 -46.56 -13.66
C SER A 386 -28.12 -46.76 -15.05
N GLY A 387 -27.71 -45.99 -16.07
CA GLY A 387 -28.17 -46.09 -17.46
C GLY A 387 -29.15 -45.00 -17.89
N GLU A 388 -29.63 -44.16 -16.97
CA GLU A 388 -30.44 -42.98 -17.29
C GLU A 388 -29.67 -41.93 -18.08
N ILE A 389 -30.36 -41.24 -19.00
CA ILE A 389 -29.83 -40.03 -19.63
C ILE A 389 -29.60 -38.96 -18.56
N LYS A 390 -28.43 -38.33 -18.59
CA LYS A 390 -28.05 -37.19 -17.76
C LYS A 390 -28.10 -35.90 -18.56
N VAL A 391 -27.50 -35.89 -19.75
CA VAL A 391 -27.46 -34.74 -20.65
C VAL A 391 -27.77 -35.20 -22.07
N ARG A 392 -28.60 -34.43 -22.79
CA ARG A 392 -28.67 -34.46 -24.25
C ARG A 392 -28.47 -33.04 -24.77
N ALA A 393 -27.48 -32.83 -25.62
CA ALA A 393 -27.18 -31.54 -26.20
C ALA A 393 -26.88 -31.66 -27.69
N HIS A 394 -27.28 -30.67 -28.48
CA HIS A 394 -26.83 -30.52 -29.86
C HIS A 394 -25.74 -29.46 -29.97
N TYR A 395 -24.74 -29.76 -30.80
CA TYR A 395 -23.62 -28.89 -31.12
C TYR A 395 -23.49 -28.72 -32.64
N ARG A 396 -22.86 -27.64 -33.07
CA ARG A 396 -22.44 -27.37 -34.45
C ARG A 396 -21.14 -26.57 -34.43
N ASN A 397 -20.09 -27.07 -35.09
CA ASN A 397 -18.75 -26.44 -35.10
C ASN A 397 -18.24 -26.09 -33.67
N GLY A 398 -18.37 -27.01 -32.72
CA GLY A 398 -17.93 -26.82 -31.34
C GLY A 398 -18.85 -25.98 -30.42
N PHE A 399 -19.88 -25.31 -30.94
CA PHE A 399 -20.82 -24.50 -30.15
C PHE A 399 -22.17 -25.18 -29.95
N HIS A 400 -22.84 -24.96 -28.80
CA HIS A 400 -24.22 -25.37 -28.60
C HIS A 400 -25.15 -24.76 -29.66
N HIS A 401 -25.94 -25.59 -30.35
CA HIS A 401 -26.93 -25.15 -31.32
C HIS A 401 -28.08 -26.16 -31.41
N GLY A 402 -29.30 -25.70 -31.20
CA GLY A 402 -30.48 -26.55 -31.02
C GLY A 402 -30.81 -26.77 -29.54
N SER A 403 -31.38 -27.93 -29.20
CA SER A 403 -31.80 -28.24 -27.84
C SER A 403 -30.65 -28.64 -26.92
N TYR A 404 -30.82 -28.29 -25.65
CA TYR A 404 -30.07 -28.76 -24.50
C TYR A 404 -31.05 -29.21 -23.42
N GLU A 405 -30.91 -30.45 -22.97
CA GLU A 405 -31.70 -31.06 -21.91
C GLU A 405 -30.74 -31.67 -20.89
N GLU A 406 -30.91 -31.33 -19.61
CA GLU A 406 -30.20 -31.96 -18.50
C GLU A 406 -31.22 -32.49 -17.48
N PHE A 407 -30.93 -33.64 -16.88
CA PHE A 407 -31.84 -34.38 -16.01
C PHE A 407 -31.15 -34.74 -14.69
N TYR A 408 -31.91 -34.71 -13.60
CA TYR A 408 -31.52 -35.30 -12.33
C TYR A 408 -31.48 -36.83 -12.41
N GLY A 409 -30.75 -37.50 -11.50
CA GLY A 409 -30.68 -38.97 -11.45
C GLY A 409 -32.02 -39.66 -11.20
N ASN A 410 -33.03 -38.92 -10.74
CA ASN A 410 -34.41 -39.39 -10.56
C ASN A 410 -35.29 -39.26 -11.83
N LYS A 411 -34.71 -38.88 -12.99
CA LYS A 411 -35.36 -38.62 -14.30
C LYS A 411 -36.18 -37.34 -14.39
N GLN A 412 -36.25 -36.51 -13.35
CA GLN A 412 -36.83 -35.17 -13.48
C GLN A 412 -35.93 -34.29 -14.34
N PRO A 413 -36.49 -33.40 -15.18
CA PRO A 413 -35.69 -32.39 -15.86
C PRO A 413 -35.03 -31.48 -14.82
N LEU A 414 -33.80 -31.06 -15.09
CA LEU A 414 -33.07 -30.00 -14.38
C LEU A 414 -33.10 -28.73 -15.23
N ILE A 415 -32.69 -28.83 -16.51
CA ILE A 415 -32.69 -27.72 -17.48
C ILE A 415 -33.25 -28.19 -18.81
N SER A 416 -34.02 -27.33 -19.47
CA SER A 416 -34.37 -27.42 -20.88
C SER A 416 -34.16 -26.05 -21.52
N ALA A 417 -33.33 -25.99 -22.54
CA ALA A 417 -32.91 -24.75 -23.17
C ALA A 417 -32.75 -24.92 -24.67
N ILE A 418 -32.95 -23.85 -25.42
CA ILE A 418 -32.62 -23.76 -26.84
C ILE A 418 -31.46 -22.77 -26.99
N TYR A 419 -30.45 -23.17 -27.76
CA TYR A 419 -29.27 -22.38 -28.06
C TYR A 419 -29.14 -22.11 -29.56
N ASP A 420 -28.62 -20.94 -29.93
CA ASP A 420 -28.08 -20.67 -31.27
C ASP A 420 -26.63 -20.18 -31.16
N ASN A 421 -25.69 -20.93 -31.73
CA ASN A 421 -24.24 -20.64 -31.74
C ASN A 421 -23.66 -20.29 -30.35
N GLY A 422 -24.11 -21.00 -29.31
CA GLY A 422 -23.68 -20.80 -27.92
C GLY A 422 -24.53 -19.81 -27.10
N GLU A 423 -25.44 -19.07 -27.72
CA GLU A 423 -26.32 -18.12 -27.02
C GLU A 423 -27.69 -18.71 -26.73
N LYS A 424 -28.27 -18.45 -25.55
CA LYS A 424 -29.66 -18.82 -25.25
C LYS A 424 -30.62 -18.06 -26.18
N HIS A 425 -31.46 -18.80 -26.89
CA HIS A 425 -32.40 -18.29 -27.88
C HIS A 425 -33.66 -19.15 -27.92
N GLY A 426 -34.83 -18.60 -27.58
CA GLY A 426 -36.09 -19.34 -27.41
C GLY A 426 -36.38 -19.68 -25.94
N LEU A 427 -37.17 -20.72 -25.72
CA LEU A 427 -37.62 -21.10 -24.37
C LEU A 427 -36.46 -21.64 -23.52
N PHE A 428 -36.37 -21.15 -22.28
CA PHE A 428 -35.53 -21.67 -21.21
C PHE A 428 -36.41 -22.03 -20.01
N GLN A 429 -36.24 -23.25 -19.52
CA GLN A 429 -36.92 -23.76 -18.34
C GLN A 429 -35.90 -24.45 -17.42
N MET A 430 -36.07 -24.27 -16.12
CA MET A 430 -35.27 -24.87 -15.07
C MET A 430 -36.20 -25.37 -13.96
N TRP A 431 -35.85 -26.48 -13.33
CA TRP A 431 -36.68 -27.13 -12.30
C TRP A 431 -35.82 -27.54 -11.09
N TYR A 432 -36.43 -27.50 -9.92
CA TYR A 432 -35.92 -28.15 -8.72
C TYR A 432 -36.04 -29.68 -8.82
N GLU A 433 -35.23 -30.42 -8.05
CA GLU A 433 -35.22 -31.89 -8.02
C GLU A 433 -36.59 -32.52 -7.64
N ASN A 434 -37.46 -31.74 -6.98
CA ASN A 434 -38.84 -32.15 -6.65
C ASN A 434 -39.83 -32.05 -7.83
N GLY A 435 -39.40 -31.58 -9.01
CA GLY A 435 -40.22 -31.41 -10.21
C GLY A 435 -40.94 -30.05 -10.33
N THR A 436 -40.80 -29.16 -9.35
CA THR A 436 -41.33 -27.78 -9.44
C THR A 436 -40.46 -26.94 -10.38
N LYS A 437 -41.08 -26.17 -11.28
CA LYS A 437 -40.35 -25.18 -12.10
C LYS A 437 -39.71 -24.13 -11.20
N GLU A 438 -38.43 -23.89 -11.37
CA GLU A 438 -37.68 -22.80 -10.73
C GLU A 438 -37.74 -21.54 -11.60
N ILE A 439 -37.49 -21.67 -12.92
CA ILE A 439 -37.52 -20.58 -13.90
C ILE A 439 -38.26 -21.02 -15.17
N GLU A 440 -39.03 -20.11 -15.76
CA GLU A 440 -39.52 -20.17 -17.13
C GLU A 440 -39.38 -18.79 -17.77
N ALA A 441 -38.59 -18.69 -18.84
CA ALA A 441 -38.41 -17.44 -19.58
C ALA A 441 -38.09 -17.70 -21.06
N THR A 442 -38.45 -16.75 -21.93
CA THR A 442 -37.98 -16.74 -23.32
C THR A 442 -36.74 -15.86 -23.41
N TYR A 443 -35.71 -16.32 -24.13
CA TYR A 443 -34.47 -15.59 -24.36
C TYR A 443 -34.28 -15.22 -25.83
N GLN A 444 -33.60 -14.10 -26.08
CA GLN A 444 -33.07 -13.73 -27.39
C GLN A 444 -31.65 -13.17 -27.17
N HIS A 445 -30.64 -13.80 -27.78
CA HIS A 445 -29.22 -13.43 -27.63
C HIS A 445 -28.81 -13.27 -26.14
N ASN A 446 -29.08 -14.30 -25.34
CA ASN A 446 -28.86 -14.33 -23.88
C ASN A 446 -29.65 -13.32 -23.02
N ARG A 447 -30.54 -12.49 -23.59
CA ARG A 447 -31.42 -11.56 -22.84
C ARG A 447 -32.82 -12.13 -22.67
N PRO A 448 -33.47 -12.01 -21.50
CA PRO A 448 -34.88 -12.36 -21.35
C PRO A 448 -35.76 -11.39 -22.16
N VAL A 449 -36.78 -11.93 -22.82
CA VAL A 449 -37.79 -11.20 -23.62
C VAL A 449 -39.17 -11.79 -23.31
N HIS A 450 -40.24 -11.02 -23.50
CA HIS A 450 -41.60 -11.41 -23.12
C HIS A 450 -41.70 -11.72 -21.61
N MET A 451 -42.24 -12.87 -21.20
CA MET A 451 -42.45 -13.19 -19.79
C MET A 451 -41.25 -13.91 -19.17
N TYR A 452 -40.81 -13.44 -18.01
CA TYR A 452 -39.94 -14.14 -17.07
C TYR A 452 -40.77 -14.52 -15.84
N LYS A 453 -40.73 -15.80 -15.46
CA LYS A 453 -41.39 -16.33 -14.26
C LYS A 453 -40.36 -17.09 -13.43
N ALA A 454 -40.42 -16.91 -12.12
CA ALA A 454 -39.70 -17.72 -11.15
C ALA A 454 -40.62 -18.15 -10.01
N TRP A 455 -40.34 -19.30 -9.39
CA TRP A 455 -41.08 -19.86 -8.27
C TRP A 455 -40.13 -20.40 -7.21
N PHE A 456 -40.60 -20.46 -5.96
CA PHE A 456 -39.92 -21.16 -4.88
C PHE A 456 -40.07 -22.69 -5.02
N PRO A 457 -39.26 -23.50 -4.30
CA PRO A 457 -39.41 -24.97 -4.29
C PRO A 457 -40.79 -25.48 -3.87
N SER A 458 -41.57 -24.65 -3.17
CA SER A 458 -42.97 -24.85 -2.76
C SER A 458 -44.00 -24.63 -3.87
N ALA A 459 -43.57 -24.32 -5.10
CA ALA A 459 -44.40 -23.91 -6.24
C ALA A 459 -45.20 -22.60 -6.04
N THR A 460 -44.95 -21.86 -4.95
CA THR A 460 -45.40 -20.48 -4.81
C THR A 460 -44.66 -19.59 -5.81
N PRO A 461 -45.34 -18.67 -6.53
CA PRO A 461 -44.66 -17.67 -7.36
C PRO A 461 -43.62 -16.90 -6.55
N GLN A 462 -42.55 -16.48 -7.20
CA GLN A 462 -41.51 -15.63 -6.63
C GLN A 462 -41.38 -14.32 -7.42
N ILE A 463 -41.31 -14.42 -8.76
CA ILE A 463 -41.19 -13.27 -9.66
C ILE A 463 -42.08 -13.50 -10.89
N LEU A 464 -42.80 -12.46 -11.30
CA LEU A 464 -43.43 -12.33 -12.61
C LEU A 464 -43.01 -10.99 -13.20
N MET A 465 -42.23 -11.02 -14.27
CA MET A 465 -41.70 -9.82 -14.92
C MET A 465 -41.90 -9.91 -16.42
N SER A 466 -42.28 -8.79 -17.04
CA SER A 466 -42.50 -8.69 -18.47
C SER A 466 -41.46 -7.79 -19.13
N TYR A 467 -41.05 -8.16 -20.33
CA TYR A 467 -39.98 -7.55 -21.12
C TYR A 467 -40.42 -7.36 -22.58
N ASP A 468 -39.90 -6.32 -23.23
CA ASP A 468 -40.05 -6.11 -24.67
C ASP A 468 -39.10 -7.00 -25.51
N ALA A 469 -39.03 -6.73 -26.82
CA ALA A 469 -38.17 -7.48 -27.76
C ALA A 469 -36.67 -7.12 -27.64
N GLU A 470 -36.33 -6.00 -27.01
CA GLU A 470 -34.95 -5.55 -26.77
C GLU A 470 -34.38 -6.03 -25.42
N GLY A 471 -35.26 -6.55 -24.55
CA GLY A 471 -34.97 -7.03 -23.20
C GLY A 471 -35.11 -5.96 -22.11
N ARG A 472 -35.87 -4.88 -22.38
CA ARG A 472 -36.21 -3.82 -21.41
C ARG A 472 -37.51 -4.18 -20.68
N LYS A 473 -37.68 -3.76 -19.43
CA LYS A 473 -38.91 -4.02 -18.66
C LYS A 473 -40.09 -3.29 -19.28
N GLU A 474 -41.17 -4.03 -19.53
CA GLU A 474 -42.39 -3.54 -20.20
C GLU A 474 -43.62 -4.22 -19.58
N GLY A 475 -44.59 -3.45 -19.10
CA GLY A 475 -45.77 -3.97 -18.41
C GLY A 475 -45.51 -4.36 -16.96
N LEU A 476 -46.22 -5.38 -16.49
CA LEU A 476 -46.33 -5.74 -15.06
C LEU A 476 -45.05 -6.43 -14.52
N HIS A 477 -44.61 -5.96 -13.36
CA HIS A 477 -43.64 -6.62 -12.49
C HIS A 477 -44.27 -6.89 -11.11
N GLN A 478 -44.21 -8.13 -10.64
CA GLN A 478 -44.69 -8.56 -9.33
C GLN A 478 -43.66 -9.48 -8.67
N GLU A 479 -43.46 -9.32 -7.36
CA GLU A 479 -42.65 -10.21 -6.53
C GLU A 479 -43.45 -10.68 -5.31
N TRP A 480 -43.25 -11.95 -4.93
CA TRP A 480 -43.89 -12.58 -3.78
C TRP A 480 -42.84 -13.16 -2.84
N ASN A 481 -43.17 -13.22 -1.55
CA ASN A 481 -42.35 -13.90 -0.55
C ASN A 481 -42.64 -15.43 -0.50
N ALA A 482 -41.87 -16.17 0.29
CA ALA A 482 -41.96 -17.63 0.36
C ALA A 482 -43.32 -18.16 0.86
N SER A 483 -44.08 -17.38 1.65
CA SER A 483 -45.45 -17.72 2.06
C SER A 483 -46.50 -17.46 0.97
N GLY A 484 -46.12 -16.82 -0.14
CA GLY A 484 -46.99 -16.51 -1.27
C GLY A 484 -47.67 -15.14 -1.18
N ALA A 485 -47.29 -14.28 -0.23
CA ALA A 485 -47.80 -12.91 -0.14
C ALA A 485 -47.08 -12.01 -1.16
N LEU A 486 -47.84 -11.14 -1.81
CA LEU A 486 -47.31 -10.12 -2.73
C LEU A 486 -46.56 -9.06 -1.92
N ILE A 487 -45.29 -8.82 -2.25
CA ILE A 487 -44.42 -7.86 -1.55
C ILE A 487 -43.98 -6.68 -2.42
N TYR A 488 -44.11 -6.80 -3.74
CA TYR A 488 -43.79 -5.74 -4.69
C TYR A 488 -44.71 -5.80 -5.91
N GLN A 489 -45.15 -4.64 -6.39
CA GLN A 489 -45.84 -4.48 -7.67
C GLN A 489 -45.48 -3.15 -8.33
N ALA A 490 -45.16 -3.19 -9.62
CA ALA A 490 -44.98 -2.01 -10.46
C ALA A 490 -45.41 -2.30 -11.90
N SER A 491 -45.69 -1.24 -12.67
CA SER A 491 -45.73 -1.31 -14.13
C SER A 491 -44.60 -0.48 -14.73
N TYR A 492 -44.04 -0.96 -15.83
CA TYR A 492 -42.94 -0.33 -16.56
C TYR A 492 -43.33 -0.05 -18.01
N HIS A 493 -42.71 0.96 -18.60
CA HIS A 493 -42.68 1.17 -20.05
C HIS A 493 -41.24 1.50 -20.45
N GLN A 494 -40.60 0.64 -21.24
CA GLN A 494 -39.19 0.76 -21.65
C GLN A 494 -38.23 1.06 -20.48
N ASP A 495 -38.20 0.19 -19.46
CA ASP A 495 -37.46 0.33 -18.19
C ASP A 495 -37.91 1.47 -17.25
N VAL A 496 -38.80 2.37 -17.68
CA VAL A 496 -39.26 3.51 -16.87
C VAL A 496 -40.52 3.12 -16.09
N PRO A 497 -40.58 3.32 -14.76
CA PRO A 497 -41.80 3.05 -13.98
C PRO A 497 -42.94 3.99 -14.40
N HIS A 498 -44.15 3.43 -14.52
CA HIS A 498 -45.36 4.12 -14.94
C HIS A 498 -46.57 3.66 -14.12
N GLY A 499 -47.40 4.59 -13.67
CA GLY A 499 -48.53 4.32 -12.80
C GLY A 499 -48.09 4.09 -11.35
N GLU A 500 -48.85 3.27 -10.63
CA GLU A 500 -48.62 2.99 -9.22
C GLU A 500 -47.54 1.92 -9.01
N VAL A 501 -46.57 2.26 -8.17
CA VAL A 501 -45.59 1.33 -7.58
C VAL A 501 -45.96 1.15 -6.11
N SER A 502 -46.12 -0.10 -5.68
CA SER A 502 -46.54 -0.46 -4.32
C SER A 502 -45.65 -1.57 -3.76
N GLU A 503 -45.28 -1.41 -2.49
CA GLU A 503 -44.51 -2.38 -1.71
C GLU A 503 -45.26 -2.74 -0.43
N TRP A 504 -45.09 -3.97 0.03
CA TRP A 504 -45.68 -4.49 1.27
C TRP A 504 -44.61 -5.12 2.16
N PHE A 505 -44.86 -5.18 3.47
CA PHE A 505 -44.00 -5.90 4.42
C PHE A 505 -44.26 -7.41 4.37
N ASP A 506 -45.54 -7.78 4.30
CA ASP A 506 -46.09 -9.13 4.16
C ASP A 506 -47.56 -8.98 3.70
N ALA A 507 -48.34 -10.07 3.69
CA ALA A 507 -49.74 -10.11 3.27
C ALA A 507 -50.57 -8.91 3.77
N ASP A 508 -51.09 -8.13 2.83
CA ASP A 508 -51.94 -6.95 3.02
C ASP A 508 -51.40 -5.85 3.96
N GLN A 509 -50.09 -5.86 4.28
CA GLN A 509 -49.43 -4.85 5.11
C GLN A 509 -48.64 -3.87 4.24
N PRO A 510 -49.22 -2.70 3.84
CA PRO A 510 -48.52 -1.75 2.98
C PRO A 510 -47.25 -1.23 3.66
N LYS A 511 -46.23 -0.98 2.85
CA LYS A 511 -44.91 -0.46 3.26
C LYS A 511 -44.63 0.88 2.57
N HIS A 512 -44.83 0.94 1.27
CA HIS A 512 -44.61 2.13 0.44
C HIS A 512 -45.56 2.11 -0.75
N LYS A 513 -46.00 3.29 -1.19
CA LYS A 513 -46.80 3.48 -2.39
C LYS A 513 -46.45 4.82 -3.02
N VAL A 514 -46.23 4.84 -4.33
CA VAL A 514 -45.93 6.06 -5.09
C VAL A 514 -46.48 5.96 -6.51
N VAL A 515 -46.93 7.09 -7.05
CA VAL A 515 -47.41 7.17 -8.44
C VAL A 515 -46.36 7.86 -9.30
N TYR A 516 -46.06 7.26 -10.46
CA TYR A 516 -45.16 7.79 -11.48
C TYR A 516 -45.92 8.13 -12.77
N GLN A 517 -45.66 9.32 -13.31
CA GLN A 517 -46.06 9.70 -14.66
C GLN A 517 -44.81 10.08 -15.46
N ASN A 518 -44.62 9.47 -16.63
CA ASN A 518 -43.45 9.68 -17.50
C ASN A 518 -42.10 9.55 -16.75
N GLY A 519 -41.99 8.58 -15.82
CA GLY A 519 -40.78 8.35 -15.01
C GLY A 519 -40.54 9.32 -13.86
N LYS A 520 -41.43 10.30 -13.63
CA LYS A 520 -41.35 11.24 -12.51
C LYS A 520 -42.45 10.97 -11.49
N LYS A 521 -42.18 11.21 -10.20
CA LYS A 521 -43.21 11.15 -9.15
C LYS A 521 -44.29 12.20 -9.43
N ASP A 522 -45.54 11.78 -9.47
CA ASP A 522 -46.69 12.64 -9.82
C ASP A 522 -47.94 12.07 -9.11
N GLY A 523 -48.55 12.86 -8.23
CA GLY A 523 -49.58 12.39 -7.30
C GLY A 523 -49.06 12.25 -5.86
N THR A 524 -49.47 11.22 -5.14
CA THR A 524 -49.10 11.04 -3.73
C THR A 524 -48.06 9.93 -3.55
N GLU A 525 -47.08 10.16 -2.70
CA GLU A 525 -46.22 9.13 -2.11
C GLU A 525 -46.58 8.92 -0.63
N GLU A 526 -46.81 7.66 -0.25
CA GLU A 526 -47.19 7.23 1.09
C GLU A 526 -46.20 6.18 1.59
N SER A 527 -45.84 6.24 2.87
CA SER A 527 -44.95 5.25 3.51
C SER A 527 -45.53 4.87 4.87
N TYR A 528 -45.37 3.62 5.27
CA TYR A 528 -46.07 3.03 6.40
C TYR A 528 -45.09 2.36 7.37
N TYR A 529 -45.45 2.35 8.65
CA TYR A 529 -44.79 1.53 9.66
C TYR A 529 -45.29 0.07 9.61
N PRO A 530 -44.50 -0.91 10.11
CA PRO A 530 -44.93 -2.32 10.16
C PRO A 530 -46.19 -2.61 11.01
N ASN A 531 -46.69 -1.64 11.79
CA ASN A 531 -47.97 -1.73 12.49
C ASN A 531 -49.17 -1.25 11.64
N GLY A 532 -48.96 -0.98 10.35
CA GLY A 532 -49.98 -0.50 9.40
C GLY A 532 -50.28 1.00 9.48
N GLN A 533 -49.67 1.74 10.41
CA GLN A 533 -49.89 3.18 10.51
C GLN A 533 -49.08 3.94 9.44
N LEU A 534 -49.71 4.93 8.83
CA LEU A 534 -49.06 5.86 7.90
C LEU A 534 -47.94 6.61 8.62
N ALA A 535 -46.73 6.60 8.06
CA ALA A 535 -45.54 7.26 8.60
C ALA A 535 -45.30 8.61 7.91
N THR A 536 -45.46 8.68 6.58
CA THR A 536 -45.35 9.93 5.81
C THR A 536 -46.29 9.93 4.61
N LYS A 537 -46.72 11.14 4.22
CA LYS A 537 -47.51 11.41 3.01
C LYS A 537 -46.96 12.65 2.33
N ILE A 538 -46.68 12.55 1.03
CA ILE A 538 -45.95 13.56 0.27
C ILE A 538 -46.68 13.82 -1.06
N SER A 539 -47.02 15.08 -1.33
CA SER A 539 -47.61 15.51 -2.61
C SER A 539 -46.52 15.87 -3.63
N TRP A 540 -46.59 15.23 -4.80
CA TRP A 540 -45.68 15.43 -5.93
C TRP A 540 -46.43 15.91 -7.17
N SER A 541 -45.83 16.82 -7.93
CA SER A 541 -46.28 17.24 -9.26
C SER A 541 -45.08 17.27 -10.20
N GLN A 542 -45.10 16.46 -11.26
CA GLN A 542 -44.07 16.36 -12.29
C GLN A 542 -42.61 16.24 -11.75
N GLY A 543 -42.45 15.50 -10.65
CA GLY A 543 -41.17 15.29 -9.95
C GLY A 543 -40.76 16.38 -8.96
N CYS A 544 -41.58 17.41 -8.75
CA CYS A 544 -41.38 18.45 -7.74
C CYS A 544 -42.30 18.23 -6.53
N LEU A 545 -41.81 18.54 -5.33
CA LEU A 545 -42.58 18.56 -4.11
C LEU A 545 -43.52 19.78 -4.11
N GLU A 546 -44.83 19.55 -4.19
CA GLU A 546 -45.85 20.59 -4.35
C GLU A 546 -47.15 20.16 -3.67
N GLY A 547 -47.60 20.93 -2.68
CA GLY A 547 -48.66 20.56 -1.75
C GLY A 547 -48.11 20.15 -0.38
N ASP A 548 -48.72 19.12 0.21
CA ASP A 548 -48.48 18.76 1.61
C ASP A 548 -47.36 17.73 1.76
N TYR A 549 -46.55 17.92 2.80
CA TYR A 549 -45.66 16.91 3.36
C TYR A 549 -46.01 16.71 4.83
N LEU A 550 -46.68 15.60 5.10
CA LEU A 550 -47.19 15.20 6.42
C LEU A 550 -46.39 14.02 6.95
N GLY A 551 -46.19 13.98 8.26
CA GLY A 551 -45.55 12.87 8.95
C GLY A 551 -46.25 12.55 10.26
N TRP A 552 -46.19 11.28 10.68
CA TRP A 552 -46.81 10.78 11.90
C TRP A 552 -45.83 9.88 12.67
N TYR A 553 -46.04 9.78 13.99
CA TYR A 553 -45.34 8.85 14.87
C TYR A 553 -45.94 7.43 14.80
N LYS A 554 -45.22 6.45 15.36
CA LYS A 554 -45.62 5.03 15.46
C LYS A 554 -46.87 4.73 16.32
N ASP A 555 -47.49 5.75 16.89
CA ASP A 555 -48.79 5.67 17.58
C ASP A 555 -49.94 6.29 16.77
N GLY A 556 -49.64 6.92 15.62
CA GLY A 556 -50.59 7.62 14.75
C GLY A 556 -50.77 9.10 15.09
N SER A 557 -50.06 9.63 16.10
CA SER A 557 -50.04 11.06 16.41
C SER A 557 -49.24 11.84 15.35
N VAL A 558 -49.61 13.09 15.07
CA VAL A 558 -48.98 13.89 14.00
C VAL A 558 -47.57 14.25 14.42
N GLN A 559 -46.58 14.07 13.54
CA GLN A 559 -45.19 14.47 13.79
C GLN A 559 -44.90 15.86 13.22
N PHE A 560 -45.36 16.12 12.01
CA PHE A 560 -45.23 17.41 11.36
C PHE A 560 -46.26 17.62 10.24
N GLU A 561 -46.55 18.89 9.98
CA GLU A 561 -47.38 19.38 8.88
C GLU A 561 -46.59 20.47 8.15
N LYS A 562 -46.24 20.23 6.88
CA LYS A 562 -45.37 21.12 6.10
C LYS A 562 -45.98 21.32 4.71
N HIS A 563 -45.94 22.54 4.19
CA HIS A 563 -46.47 22.87 2.86
C HIS A 563 -45.36 23.38 1.94
N TYR A 564 -45.39 22.96 0.68
CA TYR A 564 -44.39 23.29 -0.32
C TYR A 564 -45.02 23.79 -1.62
N ALA A 565 -44.38 24.76 -2.24
CA ALA A 565 -44.65 25.19 -3.61
C ALA A 565 -43.36 25.02 -4.43
N ILE A 566 -43.37 24.08 -5.38
CA ILE A 566 -42.24 23.77 -6.28
C ILE A 566 -40.91 23.63 -5.52
N ASN A 567 -40.85 22.64 -4.62
CA ASN A 567 -39.72 22.32 -3.74
C ASN A 567 -39.33 23.40 -2.69
N GLN A 568 -40.01 24.55 -2.62
CA GLN A 568 -39.75 25.60 -1.63
C GLN A 568 -40.79 25.57 -0.49
N PRO A 569 -40.39 25.73 0.79
CA PRO A 569 -41.33 25.80 1.89
C PRO A 569 -42.18 27.08 1.81
N THR A 570 -43.47 26.94 2.08
CA THR A 570 -44.44 28.05 2.06
C THR A 570 -45.47 27.89 3.18
N GLY A 571 -46.09 28.98 3.61
CA GLY A 571 -47.08 28.98 4.69
C GLY A 571 -46.46 28.65 6.05
N THR A 572 -47.30 28.23 7.00
CA THR A 572 -46.84 27.82 8.34
C THR A 572 -46.57 26.31 8.36
N HIS A 573 -45.38 25.93 8.82
CA HIS A 573 -44.98 24.56 9.10
C HIS A 573 -45.08 24.33 10.60
N TYR A 574 -45.70 23.21 10.99
CA TYR A 574 -45.81 22.76 12.36
C TYR A 574 -45.00 21.48 12.57
N GLU A 575 -44.31 21.39 13.69
CA GLU A 575 -43.73 20.16 14.21
C GLU A 575 -44.28 19.94 15.62
N TYR A 576 -44.48 18.69 16.03
CA TYR A 576 -45.12 18.32 17.29
C TYR A 576 -44.17 17.51 18.16
N HIS A 577 -44.35 17.56 19.48
CA HIS A 577 -43.74 16.62 20.41
C HIS A 577 -44.45 15.25 20.31
N PRO A 578 -43.76 14.12 20.61
CA PRO A 578 -44.43 12.82 20.72
C PRO A 578 -45.59 12.88 21.71
N LYS A 579 -46.70 12.19 21.42
CA LYS A 579 -47.87 12.21 22.30
C LYS A 579 -47.59 11.42 23.58
N GLU A 580 -47.68 12.10 24.73
CA GLU A 580 -47.65 11.46 26.05
C GLU A 580 -48.99 10.76 26.32
N ALA A 581 -48.95 9.57 26.93
CA ALA A 581 -50.12 8.72 27.15
C ALA A 581 -51.24 9.40 27.95
N ASP A 582 -50.89 10.27 28.90
CA ASP A 582 -51.83 10.93 29.82
C ASP A 582 -52.40 12.26 29.28
N LYS A 583 -51.99 12.72 28.08
CA LYS A 583 -52.41 14.01 27.49
C LYS A 583 -53.42 13.81 26.35
N THR A 584 -54.56 14.50 26.46
CA THR A 584 -55.62 14.50 25.43
C THR A 584 -55.18 15.15 24.12
N ASN A 585 -54.49 16.29 24.21
CA ASN A 585 -54.00 17.06 23.07
C ASN A 585 -52.47 16.98 22.95
N GLN A 586 -52.00 16.77 21.72
CA GLN A 586 -50.58 16.79 21.38
C GLN A 586 -50.05 18.23 21.38
N GLN A 587 -48.80 18.43 21.82
CA GLN A 587 -48.19 19.75 21.93
C GLN A 587 -47.32 20.06 20.71
N ILE A 588 -47.48 21.26 20.14
CA ILE A 588 -46.59 21.80 19.11
C ILE A 588 -45.18 21.92 19.73
N SER A 589 -44.14 21.55 18.99
CA SER A 589 -42.73 21.74 19.35
C SER A 589 -42.11 22.93 18.61
N SER A 590 -42.47 23.13 17.34
CA SER A 590 -42.03 24.25 16.51
C SER A 590 -43.16 24.74 15.61
N GLU A 591 -43.24 26.05 15.45
CA GLU A 591 -44.07 26.76 14.47
C GLU A 591 -43.14 27.66 13.64
N ARG A 592 -43.13 27.49 12.30
CA ARG A 592 -42.28 28.27 11.39
C ARG A 592 -43.06 28.74 10.18
N HIS A 593 -43.12 30.05 9.95
CA HIS A 593 -43.82 30.65 8.83
C HIS A 593 -42.85 31.05 7.72
N TYR A 594 -43.15 30.63 6.48
CA TYR A 594 -42.33 30.83 5.30
C TYR A 594 -43.07 31.63 4.22
N GLN A 595 -42.35 32.56 3.61
CA GLN A 595 -42.77 33.28 2.41
C GLN A 595 -41.63 33.25 1.38
N HIS A 596 -41.94 32.84 0.14
CA HIS A 596 -40.93 32.67 -0.94
C HIS A 596 -39.71 31.83 -0.51
N GLY A 597 -39.93 30.71 0.19
CA GLY A 597 -38.87 29.82 0.66
C GLY A 597 -38.05 30.31 1.86
N LYS A 598 -38.34 31.48 2.43
CA LYS A 598 -37.59 32.10 3.54
C LYS A 598 -38.47 32.32 4.77
N LEU A 599 -37.88 32.27 5.97
CA LEU A 599 -38.58 32.59 7.22
C LEU A 599 -39.11 34.03 7.18
N HIS A 600 -40.39 34.20 7.50
CA HIS A 600 -41.08 35.49 7.53
C HIS A 600 -42.09 35.50 8.68
N GLY A 601 -42.30 36.64 9.33
CA GLY A 601 -43.19 36.75 10.49
C GLY A 601 -42.62 36.11 11.75
N LEU A 602 -43.52 35.77 12.69
CA LEU A 602 -43.15 35.17 13.97
C LEU A 602 -42.90 33.66 13.84
N GLN A 603 -41.78 33.22 14.40
CA GLN A 603 -41.40 31.82 14.57
C GLN A 603 -41.43 31.52 16.06
N ALA A 604 -41.89 30.33 16.46
CA ALA A 604 -41.96 29.93 17.86
C ALA A 604 -41.50 28.50 18.07
N GLN A 605 -40.92 28.26 19.25
CA GLN A 605 -40.60 26.92 19.75
C GLN A 605 -41.17 26.76 21.16
N TYR A 606 -41.52 25.54 21.52
CA TYR A 606 -42.22 25.23 22.76
C TYR A 606 -41.61 24.01 23.46
N TYR A 607 -41.55 24.05 24.79
CA TYR A 607 -41.23 22.88 25.61
C TYR A 607 -42.37 21.85 25.55
N ALA A 608 -42.11 20.58 25.89
CA ALA A 608 -43.12 19.50 25.88
C ALA A 608 -44.34 19.74 26.82
N GLN A 609 -44.20 20.66 27.78
CA GLN A 609 -45.26 21.16 28.65
C GLN A 609 -46.08 22.33 28.06
N GLY A 610 -45.85 22.69 26.79
CA GLY A 610 -46.55 23.78 26.08
C GLY A 610 -46.04 25.20 26.37
N THR A 611 -45.17 25.38 27.37
CA THR A 611 -44.54 26.69 27.62
C THR A 611 -43.67 27.09 26.44
N LYS A 612 -43.80 28.35 25.99
CA LYS A 612 -42.99 28.94 24.92
C LYS A 612 -41.51 28.97 25.33
N MET A 613 -40.65 28.33 24.55
CA MET A 613 -39.20 28.27 24.72
C MET A 613 -38.51 29.46 24.05
N SER A 614 -38.89 29.75 22.80
CA SER A 614 -38.36 30.87 22.05
C SER A 614 -39.41 31.50 21.15
N GLN A 615 -39.23 32.79 20.86
CA GLN A 615 -39.97 33.52 19.84
C GLN A 615 -38.99 34.39 19.06
N MET A 616 -39.05 34.39 17.74
CA MET A 616 -38.17 35.18 16.88
C MET A 616 -38.96 35.73 15.71
N ALA A 617 -38.84 37.03 15.46
CA ALA A 617 -39.46 37.69 14.32
C ALA A 617 -38.46 37.79 13.15
N TYR A 618 -38.88 37.39 11.95
CA TYR A 618 -38.06 37.47 10.73
C TYR A 618 -38.78 38.23 9.63
N GLU A 619 -38.01 38.93 8.79
CA GLU A 619 -38.47 39.49 7.53
C GLU A 619 -37.56 38.99 6.41
N ASN A 620 -38.13 38.25 5.45
CA ASN A 620 -37.41 37.71 4.28
C ASN A 620 -36.13 36.93 4.61
N GLY A 621 -36.12 36.18 5.71
CA GLY A 621 -35.02 35.38 6.23
C GLY A 621 -34.05 36.11 7.15
N ILE A 622 -34.23 37.41 7.39
CA ILE A 622 -33.38 38.24 8.27
C ILE A 622 -34.12 38.47 9.59
N LEU A 623 -33.42 38.40 10.74
CA LEU A 623 -34.02 38.64 12.05
C LEU A 623 -34.44 40.12 12.17
N HIS A 624 -35.74 40.37 12.31
CA HIS A 624 -36.32 41.71 12.33
C HIS A 624 -37.50 41.73 13.31
N GLY A 625 -37.42 42.55 14.35
CA GLY A 625 -38.40 42.65 15.43
C GLY A 625 -37.91 41.98 16.72
N LYS A 626 -38.85 41.45 17.50
CA LYS A 626 -38.58 40.98 18.87
C LYS A 626 -38.11 39.51 18.91
N LYS A 627 -36.99 39.27 19.59
CA LYS A 627 -36.51 37.96 20.05
C LYS A 627 -36.84 37.80 21.54
N ILE A 628 -37.37 36.64 21.91
CA ILE A 628 -37.60 36.23 23.30
C ILE A 628 -37.07 34.81 23.48
N ILE A 629 -36.38 34.55 24.60
CA ILE A 629 -36.07 33.20 25.10
C ILE A 629 -36.60 33.11 26.53
N CYS A 630 -37.28 32.02 26.87
CA CYS A 630 -37.84 31.76 28.19
C CYS A 630 -37.33 30.44 28.78
N SER A 631 -37.40 30.31 30.10
CA SER A 631 -37.19 29.05 30.82
C SER A 631 -38.42 28.12 30.69
N PRO A 632 -38.34 26.84 31.08
CA PRO A 632 -39.49 25.93 31.11
C PRO A 632 -40.67 26.45 31.94
N GLU A 633 -40.39 27.22 32.99
CA GLU A 633 -41.37 27.86 33.88
C GLU A 633 -41.97 29.16 33.29
N GLY A 634 -41.55 29.55 32.08
CA GLY A 634 -42.07 30.73 31.37
C GLY A 634 -41.39 32.05 31.75
N ARG A 635 -40.33 32.03 32.57
CA ARG A 635 -39.56 33.23 32.91
C ARG A 635 -38.71 33.67 31.73
N ILE A 636 -38.81 34.94 31.31
CA ILE A 636 -37.96 35.50 30.26
C ILE A 636 -36.49 35.44 30.71
N LEU A 637 -35.65 34.76 29.92
CA LEU A 637 -34.21 34.66 30.10
C LEU A 637 -33.46 35.66 29.20
N GLU A 638 -33.99 35.93 28.01
CA GLU A 638 -33.46 36.92 27.08
C GLU A 638 -34.63 37.62 26.37
N GLU A 639 -34.56 38.94 26.25
CA GLU A 639 -35.41 39.74 25.38
C GLU A 639 -34.52 40.72 24.61
N ALA A 640 -34.63 40.71 23.29
CA ALA A 640 -33.81 41.52 22.39
C ALA A 640 -34.66 42.03 21.23
N TYR A 641 -34.29 43.18 20.68
CA TYR A 641 -34.98 43.83 19.56
C TYR A 641 -33.99 44.01 18.41
N TYR A 642 -34.41 43.66 17.20
CA TYR A 642 -33.57 43.69 16.01
C TYR A 642 -34.22 44.52 14.90
N GLN A 643 -33.42 45.23 14.13
CA GLN A 643 -33.84 45.89 12.89
C GLN A 643 -32.89 45.46 11.78
N ASN A 644 -33.42 44.76 10.77
CA ASN A 644 -32.64 44.25 9.62
C ASN A 644 -31.39 43.41 10.01
N GLY A 645 -31.47 42.65 11.11
CA GLY A 645 -30.39 41.83 11.64
C GLY A 645 -29.54 42.49 12.73
N ASP A 646 -29.58 43.82 12.85
CA ASP A 646 -28.81 44.57 13.85
C ASP A 646 -29.59 44.72 15.16
N LEU A 647 -28.92 44.56 16.29
CA LEU A 647 -29.48 44.73 17.64
C LEU A 647 -29.73 46.24 17.90
N GLU A 648 -30.98 46.60 18.14
CA GLU A 648 -31.50 47.97 18.19
C GLU A 648 -32.54 48.12 19.31
N GLY A 649 -32.33 49.08 20.22
CA GLY A 649 -33.20 49.31 21.38
C GLY A 649 -32.84 48.49 22.62
N ARG A 650 -33.83 48.19 23.46
CA ARG A 650 -33.63 47.53 24.76
C ARG A 650 -33.19 46.07 24.61
N TYR A 651 -32.15 45.69 25.34
CA TYR A 651 -31.73 44.31 25.56
C TYR A 651 -31.89 43.96 27.04
N TYR A 652 -32.55 42.85 27.34
CA TYR A 652 -32.66 42.27 28.68
C TYR A 652 -32.10 40.85 28.69
N ALA A 653 -31.30 40.54 29.70
CA ALA A 653 -30.89 39.17 29.98
C ALA A 653 -30.93 38.88 31.48
N LEU A 654 -31.36 37.67 31.81
CA LEU A 654 -31.26 37.07 33.14
C LEU A 654 -30.29 35.90 33.06
N LYS A 655 -29.26 35.91 33.90
CA LYS A 655 -28.28 34.81 33.98
C LYS A 655 -28.72 33.74 35.00
N LEU A 656 -28.13 32.55 34.88
CA LEU A 656 -28.40 31.40 35.77
C LEU A 656 -28.05 31.69 37.25
N ASP A 657 -27.13 32.62 37.51
CA ASP A 657 -26.80 33.10 38.86
C ASP A 657 -27.83 34.11 39.42
N GLY A 658 -28.86 34.47 38.65
CA GLY A 658 -29.91 35.40 39.03
C GLY A 658 -29.64 36.86 38.69
N ARG A 659 -28.46 37.24 38.20
CA ARG A 659 -28.15 38.63 37.81
C ARG A 659 -28.96 39.06 36.59
N GLU A 660 -29.51 40.28 36.65
CA GLU A 660 -30.21 40.91 35.53
C GLU A 660 -29.33 41.96 34.85
N PHE A 661 -29.47 42.03 33.53
CA PHE A 661 -28.79 42.98 32.66
C PHE A 661 -29.86 43.72 31.85
N ILE A 662 -29.88 45.05 31.93
CA ILE A 662 -30.66 45.93 31.04
C ILE A 662 -29.69 46.83 30.31
N TYR A 663 -29.51 46.56 29.03
CA TYR A 663 -28.66 47.31 28.12
C TYR A 663 -29.51 47.96 27.03
N HIS A 664 -28.94 48.93 26.32
CA HIS A 664 -29.58 49.57 25.19
C HIS A 664 -28.59 49.63 24.04
N TYR A 665 -29.04 49.24 22.85
CA TYR A 665 -28.20 49.13 21.66
C TYR A 665 -28.68 50.07 20.56
N LYS A 666 -27.75 50.51 19.73
CA LYS A 666 -28.02 51.21 18.48
C LYS A 666 -27.02 50.73 17.42
N ASN A 667 -27.50 50.17 16.32
CA ASN A 667 -26.68 49.54 15.27
C ASN A 667 -25.60 48.59 15.87
N ASN A 668 -26.01 47.64 16.71
CA ASN A 668 -25.13 46.70 17.46
C ASN A 668 -24.16 47.32 18.49
N ARG A 669 -24.19 48.64 18.77
CA ARG A 669 -23.31 49.28 19.76
C ARG A 669 -24.07 49.70 21.01
N LEU A 670 -23.42 49.64 22.18
CA LEU A 670 -23.99 50.14 23.44
C LEU A 670 -24.33 51.63 23.32
N HIS A 671 -25.59 52.01 23.58
CA HIS A 671 -26.09 53.37 23.43
C HIS A 671 -27.22 53.64 24.44
N GLY A 672 -27.06 54.63 25.32
CA GLY A 672 -27.97 54.93 26.42
C GLY A 672 -27.55 54.27 27.76
N LEU A 673 -28.50 54.22 28.70
CA LEU A 673 -28.27 53.74 30.06
C LEU A 673 -28.16 52.21 30.12
N HIS A 674 -27.11 51.72 30.78
CA HIS A 674 -26.81 50.31 31.00
C HIS A 674 -26.85 50.03 32.50
N GLN A 675 -27.60 49.02 32.92
CA GLN A 675 -27.82 48.69 34.32
C GLN A 675 -27.62 47.19 34.55
N VAL A 676 -26.87 46.85 35.59
CA VAL A 676 -26.67 45.50 36.08
C VAL A 676 -27.26 45.42 37.48
N PHE A 677 -27.98 44.34 37.79
CA PHE A 677 -28.62 44.10 39.08
C PHE A 677 -28.08 42.84 39.72
N TYR A 678 -27.95 42.87 41.04
CA TYR A 678 -27.69 41.66 41.83
C TYR A 678 -28.86 40.67 41.70
N PRO A 679 -28.65 39.39 42.03
CA PRO A 679 -29.75 38.42 42.17
C PRO A 679 -30.81 38.97 43.14
N THR A 680 -32.08 38.95 42.73
CA THR A 680 -33.19 39.57 43.48
C THR A 680 -33.24 39.07 44.92
N HIS A 681 -32.97 39.95 45.88
CA HIS A 681 -32.89 39.60 47.29
C HIS A 681 -34.30 39.48 47.91
N PRO A 682 -34.61 38.43 48.70
CA PRO A 682 -35.98 38.20 49.21
C PRO A 682 -36.58 39.36 50.02
N GLN A 683 -35.75 40.17 50.68
CA GLN A 683 -36.22 41.29 51.53
C GLN A 683 -36.03 42.67 50.91
N LEU A 684 -35.03 42.83 50.02
CA LEU A 684 -34.66 44.13 49.43
C LEU A 684 -35.16 44.28 47.97
N GLY A 685 -35.64 43.18 47.39
CA GLY A 685 -36.08 43.13 46.00
C GLY A 685 -34.91 43.35 45.04
N ARG A 686 -35.09 44.31 44.13
CA ARG A 686 -34.25 44.52 42.95
C ARG A 686 -33.22 45.62 43.21
N VAL A 687 -31.97 45.22 43.44
CA VAL A 687 -30.87 46.12 43.80
C VAL A 687 -29.90 46.26 42.63
N LYS A 688 -29.56 47.51 42.26
CA LYS A 688 -28.50 47.77 41.27
C LYS A 688 -27.16 47.28 41.81
N ALA A 689 -26.33 46.73 40.93
CA ALA A 689 -24.91 46.47 41.16
C ALA A 689 -24.05 47.52 40.45
N MET A 690 -24.44 47.92 39.24
CA MET A 690 -23.74 48.91 38.43
C MET A 690 -24.73 49.67 37.56
N GLU A 691 -24.48 50.96 37.31
CA GLU A 691 -25.02 51.66 36.14
C GLU A 691 -23.95 52.50 35.45
N ALA A 692 -24.07 52.59 34.12
CA ALA A 692 -23.17 53.32 33.24
C ALA A 692 -23.95 53.82 32.02
N THR A 693 -23.58 54.97 31.46
CA THR A 693 -24.16 55.45 30.19
C THR A 693 -23.11 55.32 29.07
N PHE A 694 -23.57 54.91 27.88
CA PHE A 694 -22.73 54.77 26.70
C PHE A 694 -23.30 55.61 25.56
N GLU A 695 -22.44 56.21 24.74
CA GLU A 695 -22.82 56.79 23.46
C GLU A 695 -22.03 56.10 22.34
N ASN A 696 -22.74 55.35 21.49
CA ASN A 696 -22.17 54.65 20.32
C ASN A 696 -21.00 53.69 20.64
N GLY A 697 -21.02 53.09 21.83
CA GLY A 697 -20.01 52.17 22.37
C GLY A 697 -18.99 52.82 23.32
N ILE A 698 -19.03 54.13 23.52
CA ILE A 698 -18.07 54.90 24.33
C ILE A 698 -18.71 55.27 25.67
N LEU A 699 -18.00 55.12 26.79
CA LEU A 699 -18.50 55.52 28.12
C LEU A 699 -18.63 57.05 28.24
N GLU A 700 -19.76 57.53 28.75
CA GLU A 700 -20.06 58.95 28.94
C GLU A 700 -20.86 59.15 30.25
N GLY A 701 -20.52 60.16 31.04
CA GLY A 701 -21.19 60.48 32.30
C GLY A 701 -20.73 59.64 33.49
N GLU A 702 -21.58 59.51 34.52
CA GLU A 702 -21.25 58.75 35.74
C GLU A 702 -21.34 57.24 35.50
N VAL A 703 -20.26 56.52 35.84
CA VAL A 703 -20.28 55.08 36.13
C VAL A 703 -20.36 54.93 37.66
N ALA A 704 -21.41 54.29 38.15
CA ALA A 704 -21.63 54.09 39.58
C ALA A 704 -21.78 52.61 39.91
N GLU A 705 -21.07 52.17 40.94
CA GLU A 705 -21.17 50.83 41.52
C GLU A 705 -21.82 50.88 42.90
N PHE A 706 -22.63 49.87 43.18
CA PHE A 706 -23.45 49.76 44.38
C PHE A 706 -23.18 48.41 45.05
N ASN A 707 -23.28 48.35 46.38
CA ASN A 707 -23.23 47.08 47.11
C ASN A 707 -24.59 46.37 47.13
N GLU A 708 -24.64 45.16 47.69
CA GLU A 708 -25.84 44.30 47.74
C GLU A 708 -27.02 44.91 48.52
N VAL A 709 -26.80 45.96 49.33
CA VAL A 709 -27.85 46.71 50.02
C VAL A 709 -28.27 48.01 49.31
N GLY A 710 -27.72 48.27 48.11
CA GLY A 710 -28.08 49.40 47.25
C GLY A 710 -27.37 50.71 47.57
N THR A 711 -26.35 50.68 48.44
CA THR A 711 -25.52 51.84 48.75
C THR A 711 -24.43 51.99 47.70
N LYS A 712 -24.27 53.20 47.14
CA LYS A 712 -23.19 53.52 46.19
C LYS A 712 -21.83 53.37 46.90
N VAL A 713 -20.94 52.54 46.35
CA VAL A 713 -19.58 52.25 46.88
C VAL A 713 -18.46 52.80 46.01
N SER A 714 -18.73 53.02 44.72
CA SER A 714 -17.81 53.69 43.80
C SER A 714 -18.57 54.57 42.81
N SER A 715 -17.92 55.66 42.40
CA SER A 715 -18.36 56.54 41.32
C SER A 715 -17.13 57.01 40.53
N THR A 716 -17.25 57.11 39.21
CA THR A 716 -16.26 57.77 38.36
C THR A 716 -16.95 58.38 37.15
N PHE A 717 -16.67 59.65 36.87
CA PHE A 717 -17.19 60.33 35.69
C PHE A 717 -16.26 60.12 34.48
N TYR A 718 -16.86 59.84 33.33
CA TYR A 718 -16.19 59.63 32.04
C TYR A 718 -16.67 60.64 31.00
N LYS A 719 -15.78 60.99 30.08
CA LYS A 719 -16.08 61.78 28.88
C LYS A 719 -15.28 61.24 27.70
N ASN A 720 -15.95 60.93 26.60
CA ASN A 720 -15.35 60.26 25.44
C ASN A 720 -14.58 58.96 25.82
N GLY A 721 -15.03 58.25 26.86
CA GLY A 721 -14.41 57.01 27.34
C GLY A 721 -13.20 57.18 28.28
N LEU A 722 -12.72 58.40 28.50
CA LEU A 722 -11.63 58.71 29.44
C LEU A 722 -12.21 59.23 30.77
N LYS A 723 -11.55 58.98 31.90
CA LYS A 723 -11.96 59.58 33.19
C LYS A 723 -11.83 61.10 33.13
N ASN A 724 -12.94 61.79 33.40
CA ASN A 724 -13.03 63.24 33.33
C ASN A 724 -14.10 63.73 34.31
N GLY A 725 -13.66 64.36 35.41
CA GLY A 725 -14.49 64.68 36.58
C GLY A 725 -14.00 63.97 37.85
N ILE A 726 -14.87 63.85 38.85
CA ILE A 726 -14.52 63.32 40.17
C ILE A 726 -14.67 61.79 40.18
N ALA A 727 -13.64 61.07 40.62
CA ALA A 727 -13.77 59.70 41.10
C ALA A 727 -13.95 59.69 42.62
N GLY A 728 -14.86 58.86 43.13
CA GLY A 728 -15.17 58.75 44.56
C GLY A 728 -15.31 57.30 44.99
N VAL A 729 -14.66 56.94 46.09
CA VAL A 729 -14.82 55.65 46.78
C VAL A 729 -15.53 55.91 48.10
N TYR A 730 -16.56 55.12 48.38
CA TYR A 730 -17.44 55.28 49.54
C TYR A 730 -17.38 54.03 50.43
N ALA A 731 -17.51 54.24 51.74
CA ALA A 731 -17.70 53.18 52.71
C ALA A 731 -19.04 52.46 52.49
N THR A 732 -19.21 51.29 53.11
CA THR A 732 -20.42 50.46 52.97
C THR A 732 -21.71 51.12 53.48
N ASP A 733 -21.59 52.20 54.27
CA ASP A 733 -22.70 53.04 54.75
C ASP A 733 -22.92 54.32 53.91
N GLY A 734 -22.18 54.48 52.80
CA GLY A 734 -22.33 55.57 51.83
C GLY A 734 -21.53 56.83 52.14
N ARG A 735 -20.75 56.87 53.23
CA ARG A 735 -19.83 57.99 53.50
C ARG A 735 -18.65 57.95 52.54
N ILE A 736 -18.27 59.10 52.00
CA ILE A 736 -17.09 59.19 51.13
C ILE A 736 -15.81 58.91 51.93
N TYR A 737 -14.92 58.09 51.36
CA TYR A 737 -13.65 57.69 51.96
C TYR A 737 -12.46 58.31 51.21
N ILE A 738 -12.52 58.31 49.88
CA ILE A 738 -11.53 58.93 48.98
C ILE A 738 -12.28 59.67 47.87
N SER A 739 -11.80 60.86 47.49
CA SER A 739 -12.15 61.51 46.22
C SER A 739 -10.90 62.00 45.49
N ALA A 740 -10.94 62.01 44.16
CA ALA A 740 -9.88 62.54 43.31
C ALA A 740 -10.45 63.08 42.00
N GLU A 741 -9.98 64.25 41.58
CA GLU A 741 -10.31 64.87 40.29
C GLU A 741 -9.41 64.30 39.17
N PHE A 742 -10.03 63.93 38.05
CA PHE A 742 -9.40 63.41 36.85
C PHE A 742 -9.73 64.26 35.63
N LYS A 743 -8.78 64.34 34.70
CA LYS A 743 -8.95 64.95 33.39
C LYS A 743 -8.20 64.16 32.34
N ASP A 744 -8.98 63.57 31.44
CA ASP A 744 -8.51 62.78 30.31
C ASP A 744 -7.56 61.65 30.79
N ASP A 745 -8.08 60.85 31.74
CA ASP A 745 -7.41 59.77 32.51
C ASP A 745 -6.30 60.16 33.49
N ASN A 746 -5.70 61.34 33.39
CA ASN A 746 -4.70 61.81 34.34
C ASN A 746 -5.36 62.39 35.60
N GLN A 747 -4.76 62.18 36.78
CA GLN A 747 -5.16 62.86 38.01
C GLN A 747 -4.72 64.34 37.92
N ASP A 748 -5.68 65.24 37.83
CA ASP A 748 -5.48 66.68 37.54
C ASP A 748 -6.58 67.48 38.27
N GLY A 749 -6.21 68.08 39.39
CA GLY A 749 -7.13 68.67 40.36
C GLY A 749 -6.88 68.19 41.79
N MET A 750 -7.86 68.40 42.68
CA MET A 750 -7.73 68.04 44.09
C MET A 750 -8.03 66.56 44.35
N ALA A 751 -7.33 65.99 45.33
CA ALA A 751 -7.66 64.70 45.94
C ALA A 751 -7.74 64.81 47.47
N TYR A 752 -8.69 64.08 48.04
CA TYR A 752 -9.01 64.07 49.46
C TYR A 752 -9.14 62.64 49.98
N GLU A 753 -8.62 62.41 51.19
CA GLU A 753 -8.88 61.22 52.01
C GLU A 753 -9.66 61.68 53.24
N TYR A 754 -10.69 60.93 53.64
CA TYR A 754 -11.58 61.29 54.74
C TYR A 754 -11.51 60.28 55.89
N TYR A 755 -11.66 60.77 57.11
CA TYR A 755 -11.94 59.94 58.28
C TYR A 755 -13.40 59.45 58.26
N GLY A 756 -13.71 58.37 59.00
CA GLY A 756 -15.08 57.83 59.09
C GLY A 756 -16.13 58.77 59.71
N ASN A 757 -15.70 59.90 60.29
CA ASN A 757 -16.57 61.00 60.75
C ASN A 757 -16.81 62.09 59.68
N GLY A 758 -16.24 61.95 58.48
CA GLY A 758 -16.33 62.92 57.38
C GLY A 758 -15.30 64.06 57.42
N ALA A 759 -14.46 64.16 58.46
CA ALA A 759 -13.37 65.13 58.49
C ALA A 759 -12.29 64.78 57.44
N ILE A 760 -11.72 65.78 56.78
CA ILE A 760 -10.59 65.57 55.86
C ILE A 760 -9.41 65.04 56.67
N LYS A 761 -8.94 63.83 56.36
CA LYS A 761 -7.71 63.25 56.89
C LYS A 761 -6.50 63.77 56.14
N LYS A 762 -6.63 63.90 54.82
CA LYS A 762 -5.57 64.31 53.91
C LYS A 762 -6.12 65.04 52.70
N GLN A 763 -5.40 66.04 52.20
CA GLN A 763 -5.64 66.65 50.88
C GLN A 763 -4.32 66.90 50.15
N ALA A 764 -4.34 66.79 48.82
CA ALA A 764 -3.24 67.18 47.94
C ALA A 764 -3.78 67.63 46.58
N LEU A 765 -3.10 68.60 45.96
CA LEU A 765 -3.32 68.99 44.57
C LEU A 765 -2.41 68.16 43.66
N PHE A 766 -2.96 67.68 42.56
CA PHE A 766 -2.23 66.99 41.50
C PHE A 766 -2.37 67.79 40.20
N ILE A 767 -1.30 67.83 39.40
CA ILE A 767 -1.29 68.34 38.03
C ILE A 767 -0.58 67.29 37.18
N GLN A 768 -1.27 66.69 36.21
CA GLN A 768 -0.74 65.61 35.37
C GLN A 768 -0.07 64.48 36.18
N ASP A 769 -0.84 63.86 37.08
CA ASP A 769 -0.45 62.79 38.01
C ASP A 769 0.64 63.14 39.05
N LYS A 770 1.16 64.36 39.03
CA LYS A 770 2.22 64.82 39.95
C LYS A 770 1.66 65.74 41.01
N LYS A 771 2.04 65.51 42.27
CA LYS A 771 1.69 66.42 43.38
C LYS A 771 2.33 67.80 43.16
N GLU A 772 1.53 68.85 43.37
CA GLU A 772 1.97 70.25 43.27
C GLU A 772 1.43 71.04 44.48
N GLY A 773 2.27 71.87 45.09
CA GLY A 773 1.91 72.64 46.29
C GLY A 773 1.82 71.80 47.57
N ASP A 774 1.16 72.34 48.59
CA ASP A 774 1.07 71.73 49.92
C ASP A 774 0.15 70.50 49.94
N GLU A 775 0.71 69.31 50.16
CA GLU A 775 -0.02 68.20 50.75
C GLU A 775 -0.26 68.50 52.24
N LYS A 776 -1.51 68.38 52.71
CA LYS A 776 -1.91 68.71 54.08
C LYS A 776 -2.59 67.51 54.71
N SER A 777 -2.15 67.13 55.90
CA SER A 777 -2.81 66.11 56.73
C SER A 777 -3.39 66.79 57.97
N PHE A 778 -4.48 66.22 58.49
CA PHE A 778 -5.18 66.72 59.67
C PHE A 778 -5.46 65.58 60.64
N PHE A 779 -5.65 65.91 61.91
CA PHE A 779 -6.21 65.04 62.93
C PHE A 779 -7.74 64.95 62.78
N PRO A 780 -8.42 63.98 63.43
CA PRO A 780 -9.88 63.87 63.41
C PRO A 780 -10.62 65.10 63.95
N SER A 781 -9.92 65.96 64.70
CA SER A 781 -10.39 67.26 65.21
C SER A 781 -10.42 68.38 64.15
N GLY A 782 -9.87 68.14 62.96
CA GLY A 782 -9.67 69.15 61.92
C GLY A 782 -8.41 70.03 62.13
N GLN A 783 -7.69 69.87 63.25
CA GLN A 783 -6.38 70.50 63.41
C GLN A 783 -5.36 69.85 62.47
N LYS A 784 -4.44 70.66 61.94
CA LYS A 784 -3.42 70.23 60.98
C LYS A 784 -2.34 69.38 61.67
N SER A 785 -2.16 68.15 61.22
CA SER A 785 -1.09 67.26 61.66
C SER A 785 0.17 67.38 60.80
N ALA A 786 0.05 67.75 59.51
CA ALA A 786 1.19 67.90 58.62
C ALA A 786 1.00 68.90 57.45
N ILE A 787 2.10 69.51 56.99
CA ILE A 787 2.24 70.16 55.67
C ILE A 787 3.51 69.62 55.01
N TYR A 788 3.38 69.12 53.78
CA TYR A 788 4.46 68.58 52.95
C TYR A 788 4.41 69.30 51.58
N PRO A 789 5.25 70.32 51.34
CA PRO A 789 5.25 71.05 50.07
C PRO A 789 5.86 70.22 48.95
N TYR A 790 5.13 70.06 47.84
CA TYR A 790 5.56 69.38 46.63
C TYR A 790 5.72 70.35 45.45
N LYS A 791 6.62 70.00 44.53
CA LYS A 791 6.76 70.64 43.21
C LYS A 791 7.13 69.57 42.18
N ASN A 792 6.38 69.45 41.10
CA ASN A 792 6.53 68.41 40.07
C ASN A 792 6.57 66.98 40.64
N GLY A 793 5.88 66.71 41.76
CA GLY A 793 5.87 65.41 42.44
C GLY A 793 6.99 65.17 43.46
N GLU A 794 7.98 66.06 43.56
CA GLU A 794 9.10 65.99 44.52
C GLU A 794 8.87 66.90 45.73
N LEU A 795 9.37 66.56 46.92
CA LEU A 795 9.34 67.47 48.07
C LEU A 795 10.23 68.69 47.82
N HIS A 796 9.68 69.89 47.96
CA HIS A 796 10.36 71.15 47.64
C HIS A 796 9.85 72.28 48.53
N GLY A 797 10.45 72.44 49.71
CA GLY A 797 10.07 73.39 50.76
C GLY A 797 10.23 72.82 52.17
N THR A 798 9.74 73.55 53.19
CA THR A 798 9.76 73.09 54.59
C THR A 798 8.56 72.20 54.90
N CYS A 799 8.78 70.89 54.98
CA CYS A 799 7.84 69.96 55.60
C CYS A 799 7.73 70.25 57.10
N ARG A 800 6.54 70.09 57.67
CA ARG A 800 6.27 70.24 59.11
C ARG A 800 5.23 69.23 59.58
N GLU A 801 5.43 68.69 60.78
CA GLU A 801 4.45 67.87 61.50
C GLU A 801 4.20 68.44 62.91
N TRP A 802 2.97 68.32 63.40
CA TRP A 802 2.52 68.76 64.72
C TRP A 802 1.85 67.61 65.46
N ASN A 803 1.88 67.62 66.80
CA ASN A 803 1.04 66.74 67.63
C ASN A 803 -0.37 67.32 67.81
N GLU A 804 -1.27 66.60 68.48
CA GLU A 804 -2.68 67.00 68.65
C GLU A 804 -2.88 68.28 69.48
N ASP A 805 -1.89 68.66 70.29
CA ASP A 805 -1.86 69.93 71.05
C ASP A 805 -1.38 71.13 70.20
N GLY A 806 -1.04 70.90 68.92
CA GLY A 806 -0.53 71.93 68.01
C GLY A 806 0.97 72.25 68.18
N THR A 807 1.71 71.44 68.95
CA THR A 807 3.16 71.60 69.14
C THR A 807 3.92 71.02 67.95
N LEU A 808 4.89 71.77 67.41
CA LEU A 808 5.71 71.33 66.29
C LEU A 808 6.64 70.19 66.73
N ILE A 809 6.43 68.98 66.19
CA ILE A 809 7.24 67.79 66.51
C ILE A 809 8.30 67.48 65.45
N PHE A 810 8.13 68.01 64.23
CA PHE A 810 9.12 67.88 63.16
C PHE A 810 9.10 69.08 62.21
N GLU A 811 10.27 69.53 61.77
CA GLU A 811 10.45 70.31 60.55
C GLU A 811 11.60 69.76 59.71
N GLY A 812 11.43 69.76 58.38
CA GLY A 812 12.44 69.29 57.44
C GLY A 812 12.38 70.06 56.14
N GLU A 813 13.44 70.77 55.80
CA GLU A 813 13.59 71.43 54.52
C GLU A 813 14.06 70.42 53.45
N TYR A 814 13.44 70.52 52.27
CA TYR A 814 13.73 69.70 51.09
C TYR A 814 13.87 70.56 49.85
N VAL A 815 14.76 70.16 48.94
CA VAL A 815 14.93 70.73 47.61
C VAL A 815 15.07 69.57 46.63
N HIS A 816 14.13 69.45 45.68
CA HIS A 816 14.10 68.36 44.69
C HIS A 816 14.12 66.95 45.31
N GLY A 817 13.30 66.74 46.35
CA GLY A 817 13.20 65.48 47.08
C GLY A 817 14.36 65.19 48.04
N GLU A 818 15.49 65.89 47.91
CA GLU A 818 16.64 65.76 48.79
C GLU A 818 16.51 66.62 50.05
N LYS A 819 17.03 66.14 51.18
CA LYS A 819 17.12 66.92 52.42
C LYS A 819 18.15 68.03 52.25
N HIS A 820 17.76 69.27 52.50
CA HIS A 820 18.60 70.45 52.38
C HIS A 820 18.16 71.46 53.44
N GLY A 821 19.08 72.14 54.12
CA GLY A 821 18.72 73.04 55.22
C GLY A 821 18.38 72.32 56.53
N LYS A 822 17.42 72.83 57.30
CA LYS A 822 17.08 72.34 58.65
C LYS A 822 16.34 70.99 58.61
N PHE A 823 16.65 70.12 59.57
CA PHE A 823 15.95 68.84 59.75
C PHE A 823 15.87 68.50 61.24
N ASN A 824 14.86 69.06 61.90
CA ASN A 824 14.74 69.09 63.35
C ASN A 824 13.58 68.19 63.81
N LYS A 825 13.82 67.38 64.85
CA LYS A 825 12.79 66.64 65.57
C LYS A 825 12.74 67.15 67.00
N TYR A 826 11.52 67.37 67.47
CA TYR A 826 11.22 67.78 68.83
C TYR A 826 10.54 66.62 69.57
N ASP A 827 10.36 66.76 70.89
CA ASP A 827 9.44 65.93 71.64
C ASP A 827 8.03 66.56 71.69
N ASP A 828 7.12 65.89 72.40
CA ASP A 828 5.72 66.29 72.50
C ASP A 828 5.52 67.60 73.30
N LEU A 829 6.56 68.10 73.96
CA LEU A 829 6.62 69.40 74.63
C LEU A 829 7.31 70.48 73.76
N GLY A 830 7.74 70.13 72.54
CA GLY A 830 8.43 71.05 71.62
C GLY A 830 9.92 71.22 71.94
N LEU A 831 10.50 70.41 72.83
CA LEU A 831 11.93 70.49 73.15
C LEU A 831 12.78 69.76 72.08
N PRO A 832 13.93 70.30 71.67
CA PRO A 832 14.76 69.68 70.62
C PRO A 832 15.30 68.29 71.00
N LYS A 833 14.82 67.24 70.33
CA LYS A 833 15.37 65.87 70.44
C LYS A 833 16.56 65.65 69.50
N VAL A 834 16.46 66.16 68.27
CA VAL A 834 17.50 66.02 67.23
C VAL A 834 17.49 67.29 66.38
N LEU A 835 18.62 67.99 66.33
CA LEU A 835 18.82 69.13 65.44
C LEU A 835 19.83 68.76 64.37
N GLN A 836 19.43 68.74 63.11
CA GLN A 836 20.30 68.43 61.98
C GLN A 836 20.26 69.53 60.92
N THR A 837 21.38 69.68 60.21
CA THR A 837 21.48 70.51 59.01
C THR A 837 22.02 69.64 57.89
N PHE A 838 21.32 69.62 56.77
CA PHE A 838 21.70 68.89 55.57
C PHE A 838 22.04 69.86 54.43
N ASP A 839 22.82 69.39 53.47
CA ASP A 839 23.03 70.05 52.18
C ASP A 839 23.00 68.97 51.10
N HIS A 840 22.03 69.04 50.19
CA HIS A 840 21.83 68.10 49.08
C HIS A 840 22.01 66.63 49.49
N GLY A 841 21.16 66.20 50.42
CA GLY A 841 21.12 64.85 50.99
C GLY A 841 22.21 64.54 52.03
N LYS A 842 23.30 65.31 52.09
CA LYS A 842 24.45 65.06 53.00
C LYS A 842 24.24 65.75 54.34
N LEU A 843 24.53 65.03 55.43
CA LEU A 843 24.46 65.57 56.79
C LEU A 843 25.68 66.45 57.07
N ILE A 844 25.47 67.76 57.24
CA ILE A 844 26.53 68.75 57.52
C ILE A 844 26.74 68.94 59.03
N ASN A 845 25.65 68.93 59.81
CA ASN A 845 25.71 69.09 61.25
C ASN A 845 24.63 68.25 61.95
N LYS A 846 24.96 67.70 63.12
CA LYS A 846 24.03 66.98 63.99
C LYS A 846 24.34 67.30 65.45
N LYS A 847 23.51 68.15 66.06
CA LYS A 847 23.43 68.26 67.51
C LYS A 847 22.38 67.27 68.01
N LYS A 848 22.84 66.27 68.76
CA LYS A 848 21.99 65.37 69.52
C LYS A 848 22.10 65.82 70.97
N ASP A 849 21.07 66.47 71.50
CA ASP A 849 21.12 66.91 72.88
C ASP A 849 21.04 65.68 73.81
N THR A 850 21.90 65.64 74.81
CA THR A 850 22.04 64.50 75.73
C THR A 850 22.10 65.00 77.17
N HIS A 851 21.15 65.85 77.53
CA HIS A 851 20.83 66.10 78.94
C HIS A 851 19.82 65.07 79.45
N VAL A 852 20.36 64.05 80.13
CA VAL A 852 19.62 63.19 81.07
C VAL A 852 20.30 63.30 82.44
N LEU A 853 19.74 64.13 83.32
CA LEU A 853 19.92 64.15 84.78
C LEU A 853 18.62 64.77 85.35
N SER A 854 17.65 64.07 85.96
CA SER A 854 17.63 63.14 87.09
C SER A 854 17.51 63.79 88.48
N ALA A 855 16.29 63.67 89.04
CA ALA A 855 15.98 63.23 90.41
C ALA A 855 15.61 64.26 91.53
N LYS A 856 14.50 63.90 92.20
CA LYS A 856 13.95 64.33 93.52
C LYS A 856 13.27 65.71 93.58
N GLU A 857 12.14 65.86 94.27
CA GLU A 857 11.38 64.89 95.13
C GLU A 857 10.20 64.22 94.42
#